data_AF-A0A7V4V763-F1
#
_entry.id   AF-A0A7V4V763-F1
#
_cell.length_a   1.000
_cell.length_b   1.000
_cell.length_c   1.000
_cell.angle_alpha   90.00
_cell.angle_beta   90.00
_cell.angle_gamma   90.00
#
_symmetry.space_group_name_H-M   'P 1'
#
loop_
_entity.id
_entity.type
_entity.pdbx_description
1 polymer ?
#
loop_
_entity_poly.entity_id
_entity_poly.type
_entity_poly.pdbx_seq_one_letter_code
_entity_poly.pdbx_strand_id
1 'polypeptide(L)'
;MILFTTCSQKKSSSTGSTQTQQYTLTVNVYPSGSGSVVLSPSGGVYTAGTVVTLTAVPNSGYSFNMWGGDLSGSQNPTTITMNSNKTVIAQFVSSGGSGGGDSGGTTTYYTLTVNISPTGAGSVIKNPDKQQYVAGEVVELGAIPNSGYQFLNWSGDINSTDNPLSVTITTNIVLTANFQQAGGDGGGGSVTTYSLSVTIVPNGGGSVVLNPAGGTYTAGTQVTLTAVASSGYVFSGWDGDLTGIQNPATIVMDANKTVVATFQQTGGGGVTTYSLNVSVVPTEGGSVSLNPSGGVYVAGTQVTLTAIPNSGYVFDNWIGDLTGTQNPATIVMDSNKTIVAVFSQQQQQQYTLTTSVSPSGAGSVLLDPAGGVYTAGTQVTLTAVANSGYVFSNWSGDLTGTQNPATIVMDSNKSVTANFTQQQTQQYTLTTSVSPSGAGSVLLNPPGGTYAAGTVVQITAQANSGYQFVNWSGDVTGTSNPTTVLMDRNKTVTANFESTADNSRYSFETGVQGWVAQTYQDSQAITVVAQDTTKAKYGTASLRCTVDLREYNHPNNSKGETYVDMQTAQNMSNSIVTLWIWVPSTAIGDPLQPNGIQVFFKDSSWRNKYSRWRNIGTDIPTEEWVQITVNTATEQWGYDDGADLSRVRVVGVKIGTGGTSTATFSGYIWIDSVNW
;
A
#
# COMPACT_ATOMS: atom_id res chain seq x y z
N MET A 1 52.30 -1.80 -42.92
CA MET A 1 51.33 -2.62 -43.68
C MET A 1 50.02 -1.85 -43.69
N ILE A 2 49.69 -1.38 -44.88
CA ILE A 2 48.54 -0.62 -45.41
C ILE A 2 47.31 -0.36 -44.51
N LEU A 3 46.90 0.91 -44.55
CA LEU A 3 45.74 1.62 -44.01
C LEU A 3 44.37 0.90 -44.15
N PHE A 4 43.45 1.18 -43.22
CA PHE A 4 42.27 2.03 -43.50
C PHE A 4 41.88 2.84 -42.26
N THR A 5 41.75 4.15 -42.49
CA THR A 5 41.44 5.23 -41.54
C THR A 5 39.96 5.62 -41.72
N THR A 6 39.20 5.79 -40.64
CA THR A 6 38.08 6.75 -40.62
C THR A 6 37.96 7.45 -39.27
N CYS A 7 37.98 8.79 -39.32
CA CYS A 7 37.92 9.72 -38.20
C CYS A 7 36.60 9.63 -37.41
N SER A 8 36.71 9.57 -36.08
CA SER A 8 35.61 9.94 -35.18
C SER A 8 35.60 11.46 -35.00
N GLN A 9 34.66 12.15 -35.66
CA GLN A 9 34.31 13.51 -35.31
C GLN A 9 33.37 13.50 -34.10
N LYS A 10 33.84 14.10 -33.01
CA LYS A 10 33.06 14.47 -31.83
C LYS A 10 32.05 15.54 -32.24
N LYS A 11 30.85 15.13 -32.66
CA LYS A 11 29.73 16.04 -32.91
C LYS A 11 28.99 16.23 -31.58
N SER A 12 29.10 17.41 -30.98
CA SER A 12 28.23 17.82 -29.89
C SER A 12 26.80 17.86 -30.43
N SER A 13 25.96 16.92 -29.99
CA SER A 13 24.53 16.97 -30.23
C SER A 13 23.94 18.12 -29.40
N SER A 14 23.72 19.26 -30.05
CA SER A 14 22.77 20.26 -29.57
C SER A 14 21.39 19.60 -29.50
N THR A 15 20.91 19.32 -28.31
CA THR A 15 19.50 18.99 -28.05
C THR A 15 18.66 20.19 -28.45
N GLY A 16 18.14 20.20 -29.68
CA GLY A 16 17.04 21.06 -30.05
C GLY A 16 15.82 20.62 -29.26
N SER A 17 15.50 21.34 -28.19
CA SER A 17 14.20 21.22 -27.54
C SER A 17 13.14 21.76 -28.50
N THR A 18 12.40 20.89 -29.17
CA THR A 18 11.11 21.26 -29.75
C THR A 18 10.21 21.65 -28.57
N GLN A 19 10.10 22.95 -28.28
CA GLN A 19 9.00 23.41 -27.43
C GLN A 19 7.71 23.12 -28.19
N THR A 20 6.91 22.18 -27.69
CA THR A 20 5.56 21.94 -28.16
C THR A 20 4.72 23.15 -27.79
N GLN A 21 4.24 23.90 -28.79
CA GLN A 21 3.33 25.03 -28.57
C GLN A 21 2.11 24.56 -27.77
N GLN A 22 1.78 25.27 -26.69
CA GLN A 22 0.62 24.98 -25.83
C GLN A 22 -0.44 26.07 -25.98
N TYR A 23 -1.70 25.70 -25.76
CA TYR A 23 -2.86 26.57 -25.80
C TYR A 23 -3.77 26.35 -24.60
N THR A 24 -4.36 27.42 -24.09
CA THR A 24 -5.31 27.39 -22.98
C THR A 24 -6.75 27.21 -23.48
N LEU A 25 -7.52 26.36 -22.81
CA LEU A 25 -8.96 26.21 -22.98
C LEU A 25 -9.68 26.74 -21.73
N THR A 26 -10.35 27.86 -21.86
CA THR A 26 -11.19 28.45 -20.82
C THR A 26 -12.64 27.99 -21.03
N VAL A 27 -13.30 27.55 -19.95
CA VAL A 27 -14.68 27.07 -20.01
C VAL A 27 -15.54 27.82 -19.01
N ASN A 28 -16.63 28.41 -19.52
CA ASN A 28 -17.61 29.14 -18.74
C ASN A 28 -18.96 28.42 -18.74
N VAL A 29 -19.73 28.57 -17.68
CA VAL A 29 -21.09 28.01 -17.53
C VAL A 29 -22.09 29.15 -17.34
N TYR A 30 -23.17 29.14 -18.12
CA TYR A 30 -24.22 30.15 -18.03
C TYR A 30 -25.63 29.53 -17.96
N PRO A 31 -26.50 29.98 -17.04
CA PRO A 31 -26.22 30.91 -15.94
C PRO A 31 -25.24 30.31 -14.91
N SER A 32 -24.52 31.14 -14.16
CA SER A 32 -23.54 30.64 -13.17
C SER A 32 -24.23 29.71 -12.15
N GLY A 33 -23.69 28.51 -11.95
CA GLY A 33 -24.26 27.51 -11.03
C GLY A 33 -25.33 26.57 -11.64
N SER A 34 -25.66 26.71 -12.92
CA SER A 34 -26.61 25.86 -13.64
C SER A 34 -26.07 24.49 -14.07
N GLY A 35 -24.77 24.27 -13.98
CA GLY A 35 -24.12 23.02 -14.35
C GLY A 35 -22.60 23.10 -14.26
N SER A 36 -21.94 22.12 -14.87
CA SER A 36 -20.49 22.05 -15.02
C SER A 36 -20.11 21.50 -16.39
N VAL A 37 -18.82 21.59 -16.75
CA VAL A 37 -18.29 20.98 -17.97
C VAL A 37 -17.11 20.09 -17.60
N VAL A 38 -17.17 18.83 -18.01
CA VAL A 38 -16.11 17.85 -17.82
C VAL A 38 -15.23 17.81 -19.08
N LEU A 39 -13.91 17.87 -18.89
CA LEU A 39 -12.91 17.83 -19.96
C LEU A 39 -12.20 16.49 -20.01
N SER A 40 -12.04 15.93 -21.21
CA SER A 40 -11.24 14.73 -21.45
C SER A 40 -10.34 14.90 -22.69
N PRO A 41 -9.00 14.90 -22.58
CA PRO A 41 -8.23 14.84 -21.33
C PRO A 41 -8.48 16.08 -20.44
N SER A 42 -8.25 15.96 -19.13
CA SER A 42 -8.33 17.09 -18.20
C SER A 42 -7.03 17.91 -18.25
N GLY A 43 -7.08 19.22 -17.92
CA GLY A 43 -5.86 20.01 -17.76
C GLY A 43 -5.93 21.49 -18.13
N GLY A 44 -6.95 21.94 -18.88
CA GLY A 44 -7.17 23.36 -19.22
C GLY A 44 -6.07 24.02 -20.07
N VAL A 45 -4.90 23.39 -20.21
CA VAL A 45 -3.79 23.75 -21.09
C VAL A 45 -3.37 22.49 -21.83
N TYR A 46 -3.30 22.56 -23.16
CA TYR A 46 -3.07 21.41 -24.01
C TYR A 46 -2.02 21.73 -25.08
N THR A 47 -1.31 20.70 -25.55
CA THR A 47 -0.42 20.83 -26.70
C THR A 47 -1.19 21.09 -27.98
N ALA A 48 -0.59 21.84 -28.91
CA ALA A 48 -1.19 22.10 -30.21
C ALA A 48 -1.60 20.80 -30.94
N GLY A 49 -2.83 20.74 -31.43
CA GLY A 49 -3.42 19.58 -32.09
C GLY A 49 -4.15 18.60 -31.16
N THR A 50 -4.06 18.76 -29.83
CA THR A 50 -4.85 17.95 -28.90
C THR A 50 -6.35 18.16 -29.13
N VAL A 51 -7.08 17.06 -29.30
CA VAL A 51 -8.54 17.07 -29.34
C VAL A 51 -9.06 16.86 -27.92
N VAL A 52 -9.87 17.80 -27.44
CA VAL A 52 -10.47 17.77 -26.10
C VAL A 52 -11.97 17.54 -26.24
N THR A 53 -12.50 16.53 -25.56
CA THR A 53 -13.93 16.27 -25.44
C THR A 53 -14.50 17.07 -24.27
N LEU A 54 -15.60 17.78 -24.51
CA LEU A 54 -16.34 18.56 -23.54
C LEU A 54 -17.72 17.96 -23.31
N THR A 55 -18.04 17.66 -22.06
CA THR A 55 -19.34 17.13 -21.65
C THR A 55 -20.00 18.10 -20.67
N ALA A 56 -21.09 18.73 -21.08
CA ALA A 56 -21.90 19.56 -20.20
C ALA A 56 -22.74 18.68 -19.26
N VAL A 57 -22.67 18.94 -17.96
CA VAL A 57 -23.39 18.23 -16.91
C VAL A 57 -24.32 19.22 -16.21
N PRO A 58 -25.64 19.19 -16.49
CA PRO A 58 -26.60 20.09 -15.85
C PRO A 58 -26.72 19.81 -14.36
N ASN A 59 -26.86 20.86 -13.54
CA ASN A 59 -27.28 20.73 -12.14
C ASN A 59 -28.80 20.51 -12.06
N SER A 60 -29.29 20.03 -10.91
CA SER A 60 -30.72 19.78 -10.69
C SER A 60 -31.57 21.01 -11.01
N GLY A 61 -32.63 20.82 -11.80
CA GLY A 61 -33.50 21.90 -12.27
C GLY A 61 -32.97 22.66 -13.48
N TYR A 62 -31.93 22.17 -14.16
CA TYR A 62 -31.47 22.68 -15.44
C TYR A 62 -31.31 21.56 -16.48
N SER A 63 -31.35 21.91 -17.77
CA SER A 63 -30.98 21.06 -18.90
C SER A 63 -30.01 21.79 -19.81
N PHE A 64 -29.04 21.07 -20.39
CA PHE A 64 -28.11 21.65 -21.35
C PHE A 64 -28.87 22.12 -22.59
N ASN A 65 -28.56 23.33 -23.06
CA ASN A 65 -29.18 23.94 -24.22
C ASN A 65 -28.24 23.90 -25.43
N MET A 66 -27.11 24.60 -25.34
CA MET A 66 -26.14 24.68 -26.44
C MET A 66 -24.76 25.14 -25.96
N TRP A 67 -23.76 24.89 -26.80
CA TRP A 67 -22.42 25.45 -26.69
C TRP A 67 -22.36 26.82 -27.37
N GLY A 68 -21.51 27.70 -26.83
CA GLY A 68 -21.15 29.00 -27.39
C GLY A 68 -19.66 29.31 -27.25
N GLY A 69 -19.21 30.47 -27.76
CA GLY A 69 -17.80 30.81 -27.86
C GLY A 69 -17.15 30.14 -29.08
N ASP A 70 -16.01 29.49 -28.88
CA ASP A 70 -15.29 28.72 -29.93
C ASP A 70 -15.95 27.36 -30.27
N LEU A 71 -17.14 27.10 -29.72
CA LEU A 71 -18.03 25.99 -30.09
C LEU A 71 -19.44 26.50 -30.35
N SER A 72 -20.22 25.70 -31.07
CA SER A 72 -21.64 25.98 -31.35
C SER A 72 -22.45 24.69 -31.38
N GLY A 73 -23.78 24.83 -31.33
CA GLY A 73 -24.72 23.71 -31.44
C GLY A 73 -25.06 23.03 -30.10
N SER A 74 -26.00 22.09 -30.15
CA SER A 74 -26.61 21.44 -28.97
C SER A 74 -26.11 20.02 -28.70
N GLN A 75 -25.13 19.52 -29.48
CA GLN A 75 -24.56 18.18 -29.29
C GLN A 75 -23.77 18.11 -27.98
N ASN A 76 -24.08 17.15 -27.12
CA ASN A 76 -23.42 16.95 -25.84
C ASN A 76 -23.27 15.45 -25.56
N PRO A 77 -22.04 14.91 -25.48
CA PRO A 77 -20.74 15.60 -25.53
C PRO A 77 -20.35 16.14 -26.92
N THR A 78 -19.37 17.04 -26.97
CA THR A 78 -18.76 17.56 -28.22
C THR A 78 -17.22 17.59 -28.11
N THR A 79 -16.51 17.91 -29.20
CA THR A 79 -15.03 17.97 -29.22
C THR A 79 -14.50 19.28 -29.79
N ILE A 80 -13.30 19.68 -29.37
CA ILE A 80 -12.59 20.87 -29.86
C ILE A 80 -11.10 20.55 -30.06
N THR A 81 -10.52 20.98 -31.19
CA THR A 81 -9.08 20.79 -31.48
C THR A 81 -8.29 22.02 -31.07
N MET A 82 -7.29 21.87 -30.21
CA MET A 82 -6.50 22.97 -29.67
C MET A 82 -5.46 23.47 -30.68
N ASN A 83 -5.82 24.47 -31.49
CA ASN A 83 -4.94 25.13 -32.46
C ASN A 83 -4.70 26.64 -32.17
N SER A 84 -5.33 27.17 -31.15
CA SER A 84 -5.20 28.53 -30.58
C SER A 84 -5.66 28.47 -29.12
N ASN A 85 -5.49 29.54 -28.35
CA ASN A 85 -6.26 29.70 -27.11
C ASN A 85 -7.75 29.69 -27.44
N LYS A 86 -8.56 29.04 -26.60
CA LYS A 86 -9.99 28.85 -26.84
C LYS A 86 -10.84 29.18 -25.62
N THR A 87 -12.01 29.74 -25.84
CA THR A 87 -13.03 30.01 -24.83
C THR A 87 -14.36 29.36 -25.23
N VAL A 88 -14.89 28.48 -24.40
CA VAL A 88 -16.17 27.80 -24.61
C VAL A 88 -17.16 28.17 -23.52
N ILE A 89 -18.43 28.31 -23.88
CA ILE A 89 -19.53 28.56 -22.95
C ILE A 89 -20.54 27.41 -23.05
N ALA A 90 -20.81 26.73 -21.94
CA ALA A 90 -21.94 25.80 -21.83
C ALA A 90 -23.18 26.54 -21.32
N GLN A 91 -24.25 26.56 -22.11
CA GLN A 91 -25.51 27.19 -21.73
C GLN A 91 -26.52 26.16 -21.26
N PHE A 92 -27.20 26.46 -20.15
CA PHE A 92 -28.25 25.62 -19.57
C PHE A 92 -29.55 26.43 -19.40
N VAL A 93 -30.69 25.74 -19.45
CA VAL A 93 -32.04 26.30 -19.25
C VAL A 93 -32.75 25.59 -18.11
N SER A 94 -33.60 26.28 -17.35
CA SER A 94 -34.30 25.71 -16.18
C SER A 94 -35.30 24.62 -16.61
N SER A 95 -35.26 23.45 -15.98
CA SER A 95 -36.14 22.31 -16.24
C SER A 95 -37.28 22.22 -15.19
N GLY A 96 -38.41 22.88 -15.48
CA GLY A 96 -39.71 22.72 -14.78
C GLY A 96 -40.60 23.98 -14.86
N GLY A 97 -41.90 23.91 -15.21
CA GLY A 97 -42.76 22.72 -15.32
C GLY A 97 -44.04 22.92 -16.14
N SER A 98 -44.72 21.79 -16.39
CA SER A 98 -45.97 21.67 -17.12
C SER A 98 -47.16 22.24 -16.35
N GLY A 99 -48.02 22.98 -17.05
CA GLY A 99 -49.37 23.37 -16.62
C GLY A 99 -50.09 24.05 -17.78
N GLY A 100 -51.13 23.42 -18.32
CA GLY A 100 -51.84 23.85 -19.52
C GLY A 100 -52.64 25.14 -19.37
N GLY A 101 -52.90 25.80 -20.50
CA GLY A 101 -53.77 26.97 -20.62
C GLY A 101 -53.41 27.79 -21.84
N ASP A 102 -54.28 27.74 -22.85
CA ASP A 102 -54.25 28.54 -24.07
C ASP A 102 -53.97 30.03 -23.80
N SER A 103 -52.96 30.60 -24.47
CA SER A 103 -52.75 32.05 -24.66
C SER A 103 -51.56 32.28 -25.59
N GLY A 104 -51.80 32.99 -26.69
CA GLY A 104 -50.79 33.35 -27.69
C GLY A 104 -49.51 33.88 -27.06
N GLY A 105 -48.40 33.20 -27.33
CA GLY A 105 -47.07 33.62 -26.90
C GLY A 105 -46.75 34.97 -27.53
N THR A 106 -46.89 36.03 -26.74
CA THR A 106 -46.47 37.36 -27.16
C THR A 106 -44.95 37.33 -27.24
N THR A 107 -44.41 37.23 -28.45
CA THR A 107 -42.98 37.37 -28.69
C THR A 107 -42.60 38.77 -28.21
N THR A 108 -41.82 38.83 -27.13
CA THR A 108 -41.41 40.11 -26.55
C THR A 108 -40.19 40.63 -27.29
N TYR A 109 -40.32 41.83 -27.83
CA TYR A 109 -39.29 42.49 -28.65
C TYR A 109 -38.62 43.61 -27.87
N TYR A 110 -37.30 43.72 -28.03
CA TYR A 110 -36.50 44.77 -27.42
C TYR A 110 -35.64 45.50 -28.46
N THR A 111 -35.19 46.69 -28.12
CA THR A 111 -34.37 47.55 -28.98
C THR A 111 -32.91 47.57 -28.51
N LEU A 112 -31.98 47.59 -29.46
CA LEU A 112 -30.54 47.83 -29.21
C LEU A 112 -30.13 49.16 -29.83
N THR A 113 -29.93 50.16 -28.97
CA THR A 113 -29.47 51.50 -29.37
C THR A 113 -27.97 51.61 -29.13
N VAL A 114 -27.23 52.12 -30.11
CA VAL A 114 -25.78 52.32 -30.00
C VAL A 114 -25.43 53.74 -30.40
N ASN A 115 -24.84 54.49 -29.46
CA ASN A 115 -24.35 55.85 -29.64
C ASN A 115 -22.85 55.84 -29.95
N ILE A 116 -22.35 56.91 -30.57
CA ILE A 116 -20.92 57.10 -30.89
C ILE A 116 -20.43 58.34 -30.16
N SER A 117 -19.33 58.21 -29.41
CA SER A 117 -18.73 59.32 -28.64
C SER A 117 -17.21 59.41 -28.90
N PRO A 118 -16.67 60.58 -29.32
CA PRO A 118 -17.40 61.77 -29.76
C PRO A 118 -18.12 61.55 -31.10
N THR A 119 -19.18 62.30 -31.38
CA THR A 119 -19.97 62.18 -32.62
C THR A 119 -19.07 62.30 -33.85
N GLY A 120 -19.12 61.32 -34.75
CA GLY A 120 -18.29 61.28 -35.97
C GLY A 120 -16.89 60.67 -35.79
N ALA A 121 -16.54 60.16 -34.61
CA ALA A 121 -15.25 59.50 -34.34
C ALA A 121 -15.14 58.06 -34.89
N GLY A 122 -16.25 57.47 -35.31
CA GLY A 122 -16.31 56.11 -35.82
C GLY A 122 -17.71 55.71 -36.27
N SER A 123 -17.90 54.41 -36.52
CA SER A 123 -19.20 53.79 -36.79
C SER A 123 -19.32 52.46 -36.03
N VAL A 124 -20.53 51.91 -35.96
CA VAL A 124 -20.79 50.59 -35.35
C VAL A 124 -21.59 49.73 -36.31
N ILE A 125 -21.15 48.49 -36.51
CA ILE A 125 -21.88 47.45 -37.23
C ILE A 125 -22.58 46.55 -36.20
N LYS A 126 -23.83 46.18 -36.49
CA LYS A 126 -24.61 45.20 -35.72
C LYS A 126 -24.85 43.96 -36.57
N ASN A 127 -24.68 42.76 -36.01
CA ASN A 127 -24.99 41.52 -36.71
C ASN A 127 -25.77 40.56 -35.80
N PRO A 128 -27.06 40.26 -36.09
CA PRO A 128 -27.87 40.84 -37.17
C PRO A 128 -28.25 42.31 -36.89
N ASP A 129 -28.41 43.13 -37.94
CA ASP A 129 -28.93 44.51 -37.80
C ASP A 129 -30.45 44.54 -37.97
N LYS A 130 -31.18 44.77 -36.87
CA LYS A 130 -32.65 44.78 -36.83
C LYS A 130 -33.15 45.97 -36.02
N GLN A 131 -34.34 46.46 -36.35
CA GLN A 131 -35.01 47.51 -35.57
C GLN A 131 -35.41 47.02 -34.17
N GLN A 132 -35.75 45.73 -34.06
CA GLN A 132 -36.11 45.07 -32.82
C GLN A 132 -35.60 43.62 -32.83
N TYR A 133 -35.28 43.10 -31.66
CA TYR A 133 -34.73 41.77 -31.44
C TYR A 133 -35.63 40.96 -30.51
N VAL A 134 -35.67 39.65 -30.72
CA VAL A 134 -36.43 38.76 -29.85
C VAL A 134 -35.65 38.59 -28.53
N ALA A 135 -36.36 38.53 -27.41
CA ALA A 135 -35.75 38.22 -26.11
C ALA A 135 -34.89 36.95 -26.17
N GLY A 136 -33.60 37.06 -25.84
CA GLY A 136 -32.59 36.00 -25.90
C GLY A 136 -31.74 35.97 -27.17
N GLU A 137 -32.03 36.80 -28.18
CA GLU A 137 -31.25 36.90 -29.41
C GLU A 137 -29.86 37.51 -29.15
N VAL A 138 -28.81 36.98 -29.79
CA VAL A 138 -27.43 37.49 -29.66
C VAL A 138 -27.09 38.39 -30.85
N VAL A 139 -26.55 39.57 -30.57
CA VAL A 139 -26.12 40.57 -31.54
C VAL A 139 -24.63 40.85 -31.34
N GLU A 140 -23.83 40.69 -32.39
CA GLU A 140 -22.42 41.03 -32.41
C GLU A 140 -22.23 42.49 -32.85
N LEU A 141 -21.46 43.25 -32.08
CA LEU A 141 -21.19 44.67 -32.28
C LEU A 141 -19.72 44.90 -32.63
N GLY A 142 -19.47 45.46 -33.81
CA GLY A 142 -18.13 45.87 -34.23
C GLY A 142 -18.00 47.38 -34.25
N ALA A 143 -17.07 47.94 -33.45
CA ALA A 143 -16.75 49.37 -33.49
C ALA A 143 -15.63 49.64 -34.50
N ILE A 144 -15.85 50.61 -35.39
CA ILE A 144 -14.91 51.00 -36.45
C ILE A 144 -14.48 52.45 -36.21
N PRO A 145 -13.22 52.72 -35.82
CA PRO A 145 -12.72 54.07 -35.68
C PRO A 145 -12.59 54.78 -37.03
N ASN A 146 -12.97 56.05 -37.11
CA ASN A 146 -12.63 56.91 -38.24
C ASN A 146 -11.16 57.37 -38.13
N SER A 147 -10.59 57.85 -39.25
CA SER A 147 -9.21 58.31 -39.30
C SER A 147 -8.88 59.32 -38.19
N GLY A 148 -7.77 59.10 -37.49
CA GLY A 148 -7.33 59.91 -36.35
C GLY A 148 -7.97 59.53 -35.00
N TYR A 149 -8.82 58.51 -34.95
CA TYR A 149 -9.43 57.98 -33.74
C TYR A 149 -9.07 56.50 -33.53
N GLN A 150 -9.11 56.06 -32.27
CA GLN A 150 -9.02 54.65 -31.87
C GLN A 150 -10.22 54.29 -30.99
N PHE A 151 -10.70 53.05 -31.13
CA PHE A 151 -11.75 52.53 -30.26
C PHE A 151 -11.17 52.30 -28.87
N LEU A 152 -11.86 52.79 -27.84
CA LEU A 152 -11.43 52.68 -26.46
C LEU A 152 -12.18 51.55 -25.76
N ASN A 153 -13.51 51.64 -25.73
CA ASN A 153 -14.38 50.69 -25.04
C ASN A 153 -15.86 50.96 -25.35
N TRP A 154 -16.70 49.96 -25.09
CA TRP A 154 -18.14 50.09 -24.93
C TRP A 154 -18.46 50.59 -23.51
N SER A 155 -19.46 51.47 -23.41
CA SER A 155 -20.05 51.89 -22.13
C SER A 155 -21.58 52.02 -22.22
N GLY A 156 -22.25 52.18 -21.08
CA GLY A 156 -23.71 52.27 -20.99
C GLY A 156 -24.24 51.09 -20.20
N ASP A 157 -25.23 50.38 -20.74
CA ASP A 157 -25.78 49.18 -20.10
C ASP A 157 -24.78 48.01 -20.03
N ILE A 158 -23.77 48.01 -20.92
CA ILE A 158 -22.65 47.06 -20.93
C ILE A 158 -21.35 47.84 -21.03
N ASN A 159 -20.39 47.51 -20.16
CA ASN A 159 -19.03 48.03 -20.21
C ASN A 159 -18.09 46.90 -20.64
N SER A 160 -17.40 47.06 -21.76
CA SER A 160 -16.44 46.07 -22.28
C SER A 160 -15.39 46.75 -23.17
N THR A 161 -14.17 46.22 -23.20
CA THR A 161 -13.13 46.61 -24.16
C THR A 161 -13.09 45.72 -25.40
N ASP A 162 -13.93 44.68 -25.46
CA ASP A 162 -13.94 43.71 -26.54
C ASP A 162 -14.46 44.33 -27.84
N ASN A 163 -13.79 44.04 -28.96
CA ASN A 163 -14.22 44.45 -30.29
C ASN A 163 -13.83 43.35 -31.29
N PRO A 164 -14.78 42.54 -31.80
CA PRO A 164 -16.22 42.68 -31.63
C PRO A 164 -16.75 42.31 -30.22
N LEU A 165 -17.91 42.86 -29.84
CA LEU A 165 -18.63 42.59 -28.59
C LEU A 165 -19.93 41.80 -28.88
N SER A 166 -20.11 40.64 -28.23
CA SER A 166 -21.36 39.88 -28.29
C SER A 166 -22.34 40.30 -27.20
N VAL A 167 -23.57 40.67 -27.57
CA VAL A 167 -24.62 41.16 -26.68
C VAL A 167 -25.87 40.28 -26.78
N THR A 168 -26.33 39.73 -25.65
CA THR A 168 -27.61 39.01 -25.59
C THR A 168 -28.75 39.97 -25.23
N ILE A 169 -29.75 40.09 -26.10
CA ILE A 169 -30.86 41.02 -25.92
C ILE A 169 -31.91 40.44 -24.98
N THR A 170 -31.92 40.89 -23.73
CA THR A 170 -32.93 40.47 -22.73
C THR A 170 -33.84 41.61 -22.27
N THR A 171 -33.45 42.85 -22.57
CA THR A 171 -34.20 44.09 -22.33
C THR A 171 -33.89 45.07 -23.46
N ASN A 172 -34.48 46.26 -23.44
CA ASN A 172 -33.93 47.37 -24.22
C ASN A 172 -32.51 47.67 -23.72
N ILE A 173 -31.56 47.82 -24.63
CA ILE A 173 -30.15 48.05 -24.32
C ILE A 173 -29.68 49.32 -25.04
N VAL A 174 -28.98 50.19 -24.31
CA VAL A 174 -28.32 51.39 -24.82
C VAL A 174 -26.83 51.32 -24.53
N LEU A 175 -26.03 51.29 -25.59
CA LEU A 175 -24.57 51.32 -25.53
C LEU A 175 -24.00 52.56 -26.18
N THR A 176 -22.77 52.89 -25.83
CA THR A 176 -21.96 53.93 -26.45
C THR A 176 -20.61 53.33 -26.82
N ALA A 177 -20.24 53.41 -28.09
CA ALA A 177 -18.88 53.16 -28.55
C ALA A 177 -18.04 54.41 -28.27
N ASN A 178 -17.08 54.29 -27.35
CA ASN A 178 -16.18 55.39 -27.02
C ASN A 178 -14.92 55.30 -27.87
N PHE A 179 -14.56 56.42 -28.46
CA PHE A 179 -13.36 56.60 -29.26
C PHE A 179 -12.51 57.70 -28.66
N GLN A 180 -11.19 57.55 -28.76
CA GLN A 180 -10.23 58.56 -28.36
C GLN A 180 -9.50 59.08 -29.59
N GLN A 181 -9.28 60.40 -29.67
CA GLN A 181 -8.38 60.97 -30.67
C GLN A 181 -6.98 60.41 -30.42
N ALA A 182 -6.38 59.78 -31.44
CA ALA A 182 -5.03 59.25 -31.32
C ALA A 182 -4.06 60.41 -31.05
N GLY A 183 -3.44 60.42 -29.87
CA GLY A 183 -2.55 61.49 -29.41
C GLY A 183 -1.44 61.76 -30.42
N GLY A 184 -1.26 63.03 -30.75
CA GLY A 184 -0.17 63.52 -31.58
C GLY A 184 1.11 63.64 -30.76
N ASP A 185 1.93 62.58 -30.78
CA ASP A 185 3.23 62.56 -30.14
C ASP A 185 4.20 61.89 -31.13
N GLY A 186 5.09 62.69 -31.71
CA GLY A 186 5.91 62.33 -32.88
C GLY A 186 6.73 61.04 -32.75
N GLY A 187 6.60 60.18 -33.75
CA GLY A 187 7.41 58.98 -33.94
C GLY A 187 6.99 58.23 -35.21
N GLY A 188 7.30 58.80 -36.38
CA GLY A 188 6.86 58.32 -37.68
C GLY A 188 7.39 56.93 -38.06
N GLY A 189 6.52 55.93 -37.92
CA GLY A 189 6.42 54.80 -38.82
C GLY A 189 5.00 54.81 -39.38
N SER A 190 4.80 55.43 -40.54
CA SER A 190 3.49 55.46 -41.20
C SER A 190 3.13 54.03 -41.61
N VAL A 191 2.29 53.36 -40.80
CA VAL A 191 1.72 52.08 -41.20
C VAL A 191 0.67 52.38 -42.26
N THR A 192 1.04 52.20 -43.53
CA THR A 192 0.09 52.35 -44.63
C THR A 192 -1.01 51.30 -44.46
N THR A 193 -2.25 51.75 -44.35
CA THR A 193 -3.44 50.90 -44.31
C THR A 193 -4.25 51.08 -45.59
N TYR A 194 -4.98 50.03 -45.95
CA TYR A 194 -5.85 49.98 -47.12
C TYR A 194 -7.24 49.50 -46.74
N SER A 195 -8.27 50.10 -47.34
CA SER A 195 -9.66 49.70 -47.13
C SER A 195 -10.07 48.55 -48.04
N LEU A 196 -10.87 47.60 -47.54
CA LEU A 196 -11.57 46.60 -48.36
C LEU A 196 -13.08 46.86 -48.27
N SER A 197 -13.70 47.17 -49.39
CA SER A 197 -15.15 47.31 -49.51
C SER A 197 -15.73 46.09 -50.21
N VAL A 198 -16.77 45.49 -49.63
CA VAL A 198 -17.47 44.34 -50.22
C VAL A 198 -18.91 44.71 -50.54
N THR A 199 -19.34 44.48 -51.79
CA THR A 199 -20.69 44.73 -52.26
C THR A 199 -21.40 43.41 -52.56
N ILE A 200 -22.64 43.27 -52.10
CA ILE A 200 -23.49 42.10 -52.37
C ILE A 200 -24.45 42.42 -53.51
N VAL A 201 -24.47 41.59 -54.56
CA VAL A 201 -25.37 41.76 -55.71
C VAL A 201 -26.14 40.47 -56.00
N PRO A 202 -27.48 40.48 -56.05
CA PRO A 202 -28.37 41.57 -55.64
C PRO A 202 -28.32 41.78 -54.12
N ASN A 203 -28.71 42.98 -53.68
CA ASN A 203 -28.80 43.28 -52.26
C ASN A 203 -29.77 42.30 -51.58
N GLY A 204 -29.33 41.66 -50.49
CA GLY A 204 -30.06 40.58 -49.80
C GLY A 204 -29.86 39.16 -50.37
N GLY A 205 -29.10 39.01 -51.47
CA GLY A 205 -28.79 37.69 -52.07
C GLY A 205 -27.86 36.81 -51.23
N GLY A 206 -27.17 37.38 -50.25
CA GLY A 206 -26.26 36.68 -49.34
C GLY A 206 -25.51 37.64 -48.43
N SER A 207 -24.43 37.15 -47.84
CA SER A 207 -23.46 37.92 -47.05
C SER A 207 -22.03 37.48 -47.37
N VAL A 208 -21.04 38.26 -46.93
CA VAL A 208 -19.62 37.90 -47.03
C VAL A 208 -18.98 38.09 -45.67
N VAL A 209 -18.31 37.04 -45.19
CA VAL A 209 -17.55 37.04 -43.94
C VAL A 209 -16.07 37.27 -44.26
N LEU A 210 -15.43 38.16 -43.51
CA LEU A 210 -14.01 38.51 -43.64
C LEU A 210 -13.20 37.91 -42.50
N ASN A 211 -12.05 37.31 -42.82
CA ASN A 211 -11.08 36.84 -41.82
C ASN A 211 -9.64 37.23 -42.22
N PRO A 212 -8.95 38.09 -41.45
CA PRO A 212 -9.41 38.76 -40.23
C PRO A 212 -10.59 39.68 -40.49
N ALA A 213 -11.47 39.85 -39.51
CA ALA A 213 -12.62 40.75 -39.62
C ALA A 213 -12.17 42.23 -39.63
N GLY A 214 -12.79 43.06 -40.48
CA GLY A 214 -12.48 44.49 -40.57
C GLY A 214 -12.81 45.11 -41.92
N GLY A 215 -12.66 46.43 -42.02
CA GLY A 215 -12.82 47.19 -43.27
C GLY A 215 -11.54 47.90 -43.72
N THR A 216 -10.51 47.92 -42.86
CA THR A 216 -9.17 48.47 -43.17
C THR A 216 -8.10 47.53 -42.62
N TYR A 217 -7.04 47.34 -43.39
CA TYR A 217 -5.99 46.37 -43.13
C TYR A 217 -4.63 47.00 -43.40
N THR A 218 -3.59 46.57 -42.69
CA THR A 218 -2.21 46.99 -42.97
C THR A 218 -1.76 46.48 -44.34
N ALA A 219 -0.87 47.21 -45.02
CA ALA A 219 -0.29 46.78 -46.28
C ALA A 219 0.32 45.37 -46.16
N GLY A 220 -0.03 44.46 -47.08
CA GLY A 220 0.41 43.06 -47.12
C GLY A 220 -0.48 42.07 -46.37
N THR A 221 -1.51 42.51 -45.63
CA THR A 221 -2.43 41.59 -44.95
C THR A 221 -3.20 40.74 -45.96
N GLN A 222 -3.21 39.42 -45.78
CA GLN A 222 -4.08 38.51 -46.53
C GLN A 222 -5.43 38.40 -45.83
N VAL A 223 -6.51 38.71 -46.54
CA VAL A 223 -7.89 38.64 -46.06
C VAL A 223 -8.60 37.51 -46.78
N THR A 224 -9.25 36.63 -46.02
CA THR A 224 -10.11 35.56 -46.55
C THR A 224 -11.55 36.04 -46.59
N LEU A 225 -12.19 35.92 -47.74
CA LEU A 225 -13.58 36.26 -48.02
C LEU A 225 -14.37 34.95 -48.19
N THR A 226 -15.41 34.79 -47.39
CA THR A 226 -16.34 33.64 -47.47
C THR A 226 -17.73 34.15 -47.79
N ALA A 227 -18.24 33.86 -48.99
CA ALA A 227 -19.61 34.17 -49.39
C ALA A 227 -20.59 33.15 -48.80
N VAL A 228 -21.67 33.64 -48.21
CA VAL A 228 -22.77 32.84 -47.65
C VAL A 228 -24.05 33.25 -48.35
N ALA A 229 -24.65 32.36 -49.13
CA ALA A 229 -25.87 32.68 -49.87
C ALA A 229 -27.09 32.72 -48.94
N SER A 230 -27.98 33.69 -49.18
CA SER A 230 -29.30 33.74 -48.55
C SER A 230 -30.19 32.64 -49.11
N SER A 231 -31.26 32.29 -48.38
CA SER A 231 -32.27 31.34 -48.87
C SER A 231 -32.82 31.77 -50.23
N GLY A 232 -32.86 30.85 -51.20
CA GLY A 232 -33.29 31.14 -52.57
C GLY A 232 -32.24 31.82 -53.45
N TYR A 233 -30.97 31.82 -53.05
CA TYR A 233 -29.84 32.28 -53.86
C TYR A 233 -28.68 31.28 -53.85
N VAL A 234 -27.83 31.35 -54.87
CA VAL A 234 -26.54 30.65 -54.95
C VAL A 234 -25.42 31.65 -55.21
N PHE A 235 -24.26 31.46 -54.58
CA PHE A 235 -23.08 32.25 -54.90
C PHE A 235 -22.62 31.94 -56.33
N SER A 236 -22.46 32.97 -57.15
CA SER A 236 -22.14 32.85 -58.57
C SER A 236 -20.72 33.30 -58.91
N GLY A 237 -20.06 34.06 -58.04
CA GLY A 237 -18.66 34.46 -58.20
C GLY A 237 -18.31 35.79 -57.53
N TRP A 238 -17.01 36.04 -57.48
CA TRP A 238 -16.40 37.31 -57.12
C TRP A 238 -16.10 38.13 -58.38
N ASP A 239 -16.24 39.45 -58.27
CA ASP A 239 -15.85 40.43 -59.28
C ASP A 239 -15.17 41.65 -58.61
N GLY A 240 -14.53 42.52 -59.40
CA GLY A 240 -13.71 43.63 -58.92
C GLY A 240 -12.25 43.24 -58.69
N ASP A 241 -11.68 43.62 -57.54
CA ASP A 241 -10.28 43.34 -57.18
C ASP A 241 -10.03 41.88 -56.76
N LEU A 242 -11.09 41.08 -56.65
CA LEU A 242 -11.08 39.63 -56.49
C LEU A 242 -12.03 39.01 -57.50
N THR A 243 -11.56 38.08 -58.32
CA THR A 243 -12.35 37.49 -59.41
C THR A 243 -12.45 35.97 -59.29
N GLY A 244 -13.51 35.39 -59.85
CA GLY A 244 -13.65 33.93 -60.01
C GLY A 244 -14.66 33.31 -59.04
N ILE A 245 -14.78 31.99 -59.06
CA ILE A 245 -15.86 31.26 -58.36
C ILE A 245 -15.43 30.58 -57.06
N GLN A 246 -14.15 30.67 -56.69
CA GLN A 246 -13.62 30.00 -55.51
C GLN A 246 -14.22 30.61 -54.24
N ASN A 247 -14.79 29.80 -53.36
CA ASN A 247 -15.36 30.28 -52.10
C ASN A 247 -15.05 29.27 -50.98
N PRO A 248 -14.30 29.63 -49.93
CA PRO A 248 -13.69 30.94 -49.67
C PRO A 248 -12.57 31.33 -50.65
N ALA A 249 -12.35 32.63 -50.83
CA ALA A 249 -11.25 33.19 -51.62
C ALA A 249 -10.39 34.13 -50.77
N THR A 250 -9.14 34.37 -51.16
CA THR A 250 -8.22 35.24 -50.42
C THR A 250 -7.70 36.38 -51.28
N ILE A 251 -7.54 37.55 -50.68
CA ILE A 251 -7.01 38.77 -51.32
C ILE A 251 -5.90 39.37 -50.45
N VAL A 252 -4.83 39.88 -51.05
CA VAL A 252 -3.73 40.55 -50.32
C VAL A 252 -3.92 42.06 -50.40
N MET A 253 -3.88 42.77 -49.28
CA MET A 253 -4.15 44.20 -49.20
C MET A 253 -2.91 45.03 -49.55
N ASP A 254 -2.74 45.39 -50.81
CA ASP A 254 -1.64 46.23 -51.35
C ASP A 254 -2.10 47.60 -51.89
N ALA A 255 -3.40 47.84 -51.92
CA ALA A 255 -4.08 49.07 -52.28
C ALA A 255 -5.49 49.05 -51.66
N ASN A 256 -6.25 50.15 -51.73
CA ASN A 256 -7.69 50.10 -51.43
C ASN A 256 -8.38 49.18 -52.45
N LYS A 257 -9.17 48.22 -51.97
CA LYS A 257 -9.80 47.19 -52.80
C LYS A 257 -11.32 47.18 -52.67
N THR A 258 -11.96 46.82 -53.76
CA THR A 258 -13.41 46.67 -53.91
C THR A 258 -13.70 45.29 -54.48
N VAL A 259 -14.55 44.52 -53.79
CA VAL A 259 -14.95 43.17 -54.21
C VAL A 259 -16.46 43.11 -54.28
N VAL A 260 -16.99 42.55 -55.35
CA VAL A 260 -18.41 42.28 -55.53
C VAL A 260 -18.63 40.78 -55.37
N ALA A 261 -19.47 40.38 -54.41
CA ALA A 261 -19.98 39.02 -54.32
C ALA A 261 -21.32 38.95 -55.05
N THR A 262 -21.35 38.22 -56.16
CA THR A 262 -22.57 38.04 -56.95
C THR A 262 -23.28 36.76 -56.53
N PHE A 263 -24.56 36.88 -56.23
CA PHE A 263 -25.48 35.81 -55.92
C PHE A 263 -26.57 35.78 -56.99
N GLN A 264 -26.99 34.59 -57.39
CA GLN A 264 -28.06 34.40 -58.36
C GLN A 264 -29.26 33.75 -57.70
N GLN A 265 -30.45 34.29 -57.96
CA GLN A 265 -31.69 33.80 -57.39
C GLN A 265 -32.03 32.42 -57.97
N THR A 266 -32.21 31.42 -57.11
CA THR A 266 -32.65 30.09 -57.50
C THR A 266 -34.13 30.15 -57.89
N GLY A 267 -34.43 30.27 -59.18
CA GLY A 267 -35.80 30.17 -59.73
C GLY A 267 -36.19 31.15 -60.83
N GLY A 268 -35.34 32.12 -61.19
CA GLY A 268 -35.68 33.17 -62.17
C GLY A 268 -34.68 33.30 -63.32
N GLY A 269 -34.65 32.31 -64.23
CA GLY A 269 -33.98 32.43 -65.54
C GLY A 269 -32.60 31.79 -65.67
N GLY A 270 -32.56 30.58 -66.23
CA GLY A 270 -31.43 30.06 -67.02
C GLY A 270 -30.37 29.20 -66.34
N VAL A 271 -30.27 29.18 -65.01
CA VAL A 271 -29.24 28.38 -64.32
C VAL A 271 -29.85 27.10 -63.74
N THR A 272 -29.47 25.97 -64.33
CA THR A 272 -29.82 24.64 -63.79
C THR A 272 -28.96 24.38 -62.55
N THR A 273 -29.61 24.08 -61.43
CA THR A 273 -28.94 23.68 -60.19
C THR A 273 -29.32 22.25 -59.82
N TYR A 274 -28.42 21.57 -59.13
CA TYR A 274 -28.63 20.22 -58.63
C TYR A 274 -28.30 20.11 -57.14
N SER A 275 -29.11 19.33 -56.42
CA SER A 275 -28.87 19.03 -55.01
C SER A 275 -27.88 17.88 -54.84
N LEU A 276 -27.04 17.97 -53.81
CA LEU A 276 -26.18 16.88 -53.35
C LEU A 276 -26.56 16.53 -51.91
N ASN A 277 -27.09 15.33 -51.72
CA ASN A 277 -27.39 14.77 -50.40
C ASN A 277 -26.27 13.79 -50.01
N VAL A 278 -25.64 14.01 -48.86
CA VAL A 278 -24.58 13.14 -48.35
C VAL A 278 -24.94 12.63 -46.96
N SER A 279 -24.82 11.31 -46.77
CA SER A 279 -25.00 10.67 -45.47
C SER A 279 -23.83 9.72 -45.16
N VAL A 280 -23.80 9.22 -43.92
CA VAL A 280 -22.77 8.32 -43.40
C VAL A 280 -23.44 7.08 -42.79
N VAL A 281 -22.85 5.91 -43.00
CA VAL A 281 -23.33 4.65 -42.39
C VAL A 281 -22.15 3.84 -41.85
N PRO A 282 -22.17 3.45 -40.55
CA PRO A 282 -23.10 3.90 -39.53
C PRO A 282 -22.88 5.38 -39.17
N THR A 283 -23.87 6.03 -38.56
CA THR A 283 -23.84 7.47 -38.26
C THR A 283 -22.70 7.90 -37.34
N GLU A 284 -22.31 7.01 -36.43
CA GLU A 284 -21.19 7.16 -35.52
C GLU A 284 -19.83 6.87 -36.17
N GLY A 285 -19.82 6.30 -37.37
CA GLY A 285 -18.60 5.83 -38.02
C GLY A 285 -17.68 6.94 -38.55
N GLY A 286 -18.22 8.12 -38.82
CA GLY A 286 -17.44 9.24 -39.34
C GLY A 286 -18.29 10.41 -39.82
N SER A 287 -17.67 11.27 -40.62
CA SER A 287 -18.30 12.42 -41.27
C SER A 287 -17.81 12.59 -42.71
N VAL A 288 -18.47 13.44 -43.49
CA VAL A 288 -18.02 13.81 -44.84
C VAL A 288 -17.88 15.32 -44.93
N SER A 289 -16.72 15.78 -45.39
CA SER A 289 -16.46 17.18 -45.72
C SER A 289 -16.62 17.41 -47.23
N LEU A 290 -17.25 18.53 -47.60
CA LEU A 290 -17.51 18.94 -48.99
C LEU A 290 -16.72 20.19 -49.32
N ASN A 291 -16.08 20.20 -50.49
CA ASN A 291 -15.39 21.37 -51.04
C ASN A 291 -15.74 21.53 -52.54
N PRO A 292 -16.42 22.62 -52.95
CA PRO A 292 -16.97 23.68 -52.12
C PRO A 292 -18.07 23.16 -51.18
N SER A 293 -18.25 23.82 -50.03
CA SER A 293 -19.28 23.45 -49.05
C SER A 293 -20.68 23.88 -49.53
N GLY A 294 -21.70 23.04 -49.32
CA GLY A 294 -23.09 23.36 -49.67
C GLY A 294 -23.95 22.11 -49.85
N GLY A 295 -25.21 22.31 -50.23
CA GLY A 295 -26.16 21.23 -50.54
C GLY A 295 -26.83 21.36 -51.91
N VAL A 296 -26.64 22.50 -52.59
CA VAL A 296 -27.16 22.79 -53.94
C VAL A 296 -26.06 23.50 -54.71
N TYR A 297 -25.81 23.02 -55.93
CA TYR A 297 -24.70 23.47 -56.77
C TYR A 297 -25.20 23.79 -58.18
N VAL A 298 -24.54 24.70 -58.87
CA VAL A 298 -24.79 24.97 -60.29
C VAL A 298 -24.37 23.76 -61.12
N ALA A 299 -25.11 23.46 -62.19
CA ALA A 299 -24.77 22.41 -63.13
C ALA A 299 -23.32 22.54 -63.64
N GLY A 300 -22.56 21.45 -63.62
CA GLY A 300 -21.14 21.39 -63.98
C GLY A 300 -20.16 21.67 -62.84
N THR A 301 -20.63 22.07 -61.64
CA THR A 301 -19.74 22.29 -60.48
C THR A 301 -19.04 20.99 -60.09
N GLN A 302 -17.71 21.04 -59.91
CA GLN A 302 -16.96 19.93 -59.32
C GLN A 302 -16.97 20.04 -57.78
N VAL A 303 -17.35 18.96 -57.10
CA VAL A 303 -17.39 18.87 -55.65
C VAL A 303 -16.49 17.73 -55.18
N THR A 304 -15.52 18.05 -54.32
CA THR A 304 -14.66 17.06 -53.65
C THR A 304 -15.28 16.64 -52.32
N LEU A 305 -15.44 15.33 -52.12
CA LEU A 305 -15.92 14.69 -50.91
C LEU A 305 -14.74 14.03 -50.19
N THR A 306 -14.57 14.32 -48.90
CA THR A 306 -13.57 13.68 -48.04
C THR A 306 -14.27 12.98 -46.89
N ALA A 307 -14.21 11.65 -46.83
CA ALA A 307 -14.67 10.87 -45.69
C ALA A 307 -13.64 10.95 -44.57
N ILE A 308 -14.10 11.26 -43.36
CA ILE A 308 -13.28 11.42 -42.16
C ILE A 308 -13.77 10.40 -41.13
N PRO A 309 -13.08 9.27 -40.94
CA PRO A 309 -13.46 8.27 -39.95
C PRO A 309 -13.36 8.81 -38.53
N ASN A 310 -14.34 8.46 -37.69
CA ASN A 310 -14.24 8.69 -36.25
C ASN A 310 -13.30 7.65 -35.60
N SER A 311 -12.85 7.92 -34.38
CA SER A 311 -11.97 7.01 -33.63
C SER A 311 -12.57 5.60 -33.54
N GLY A 312 -11.78 4.59 -33.92
CA GLY A 312 -12.22 3.19 -33.92
C GLY A 312 -12.99 2.76 -35.17
N TYR A 313 -13.07 3.62 -36.20
CA TYR A 313 -13.65 3.31 -37.50
C TYR A 313 -12.65 3.57 -38.63
N VAL A 314 -12.84 2.89 -39.76
CA VAL A 314 -12.12 3.11 -41.01
C VAL A 314 -13.12 3.38 -42.12
N PHE A 315 -12.74 4.21 -43.10
CA PHE A 315 -13.53 4.41 -44.30
C PHE A 315 -13.41 3.19 -45.20
N ASP A 316 -14.54 2.59 -45.55
CA ASP A 316 -14.57 1.43 -46.45
C ASP A 316 -14.69 1.90 -47.90
N ASN A 317 -15.82 2.52 -48.24
CA ASN A 317 -16.14 2.93 -49.61
C ASN A 317 -17.30 3.93 -49.67
N TRP A 318 -17.45 4.58 -50.83
CA TRP A 318 -18.64 5.32 -51.23
C TRP A 318 -19.68 4.39 -51.85
N ILE A 319 -20.97 4.69 -51.64
CA ILE A 319 -22.10 4.08 -52.37
C ILE A 319 -23.11 5.16 -52.79
N GLY A 320 -23.96 4.84 -53.77
CA GLY A 320 -24.92 5.78 -54.37
C GLY A 320 -24.41 6.32 -55.71
N ASP A 321 -24.55 7.62 -55.94
CA ASP A 321 -24.11 8.28 -57.18
C ASP A 321 -22.59 8.48 -57.28
N LEU A 322 -21.86 8.12 -56.22
CA LEU A 322 -20.41 7.94 -56.19
C LEU A 322 -20.11 6.55 -55.60
N THR A 323 -19.21 5.81 -56.23
CA THR A 323 -18.83 4.46 -55.80
C THR A 323 -17.31 4.29 -55.73
N GLY A 324 -16.87 3.28 -54.98
CA GLY A 324 -15.45 2.92 -54.86
C GLY A 324 -14.78 3.43 -53.59
N THR A 325 -13.48 3.19 -53.46
CA THR A 325 -12.71 3.36 -52.21
C THR A 325 -11.81 4.60 -52.20
N GLN A 326 -11.83 5.41 -53.25
CA GLN A 326 -10.99 6.59 -53.35
C GLN A 326 -11.44 7.66 -52.35
N ASN A 327 -10.53 8.15 -51.51
CA ASN A 327 -10.81 9.20 -50.54
C ASN A 327 -9.59 10.13 -50.40
N PRO A 328 -9.70 11.44 -50.70
CA PRO A 328 -10.87 12.16 -51.21
C PRO A 328 -11.31 11.74 -52.62
N ALA A 329 -12.60 11.88 -52.92
CA ALA A 329 -13.20 11.66 -54.24
C ALA A 329 -13.83 12.94 -54.80
N THR A 330 -13.94 13.09 -56.12
CA THR A 330 -14.55 14.28 -56.75
C THR A 330 -15.67 13.87 -57.72
N ILE A 331 -16.78 14.60 -57.69
CA ILE A 331 -17.93 14.43 -58.58
C ILE A 331 -18.20 15.72 -59.37
N VAL A 332 -18.87 15.60 -60.51
CA VAL A 332 -19.43 16.74 -61.26
C VAL A 332 -20.95 16.77 -61.02
N MET A 333 -21.49 17.94 -60.69
CA MET A 333 -22.92 18.14 -60.46
C MET A 333 -23.67 18.30 -61.79
N ASP A 334 -24.08 17.20 -62.41
CA ASP A 334 -24.85 17.14 -63.67
C ASP A 334 -26.29 16.61 -63.49
N SER A 335 -26.63 16.21 -62.27
CA SER A 335 -27.94 15.76 -61.82
C SER A 335 -28.04 15.97 -60.31
N ASN A 336 -29.24 15.86 -59.74
CA ASN A 336 -29.36 15.66 -58.29
C ASN A 336 -28.63 14.35 -57.92
N LYS A 337 -27.86 14.36 -56.83
CA LYS A 337 -27.03 13.22 -56.41
C LYS A 337 -27.22 12.90 -54.94
N THR A 338 -27.19 11.62 -54.61
CA THR A 338 -27.19 11.06 -53.26
C THR A 338 -26.00 10.14 -53.07
N ILE A 339 -25.17 10.41 -52.08
CA ILE A 339 -23.94 9.67 -51.79
C ILE A 339 -23.92 9.27 -50.32
N VAL A 340 -23.48 8.05 -50.03
CA VAL A 340 -23.28 7.57 -48.66
C VAL A 340 -21.82 7.17 -48.49
N ALA A 341 -21.16 7.66 -47.44
CA ALA A 341 -19.86 7.14 -47.00
C ALA A 341 -20.09 5.97 -46.04
N VAL A 342 -19.52 4.82 -46.37
CA VAL A 342 -19.59 3.61 -45.53
C VAL A 342 -18.32 3.53 -44.69
N PHE A 343 -18.48 3.34 -43.39
CA PHE A 343 -17.40 3.11 -42.44
C PHE A 343 -17.58 1.75 -41.79
N SER A 344 -16.49 1.03 -41.55
CA SER A 344 -16.48 -0.17 -40.71
C SER A 344 -15.78 0.11 -39.39
N GLN A 345 -16.27 -0.55 -38.34
CA GLN A 345 -15.61 -0.53 -37.05
C GLN A 345 -14.28 -1.27 -37.16
N GLN A 346 -13.18 -0.60 -36.80
CA GLN A 346 -11.86 -1.19 -36.79
C GLN A 346 -11.80 -2.21 -35.64
N GLN A 347 -11.95 -3.50 -35.94
CA GLN A 347 -11.82 -4.56 -34.94
C GLN A 347 -10.38 -4.59 -34.44
N GLN A 348 -10.15 -4.17 -33.20
CA GLN A 348 -8.87 -4.37 -32.54
C GLN A 348 -8.77 -5.84 -32.14
N GLN A 349 -7.80 -6.54 -32.69
CA GLN A 349 -7.55 -7.93 -32.33
C GLN A 349 -7.16 -7.99 -30.84
N GLN A 350 -7.83 -8.86 -30.09
CA GLN A 350 -7.59 -9.08 -28.66
C GLN A 350 -6.97 -10.45 -28.42
N TYR A 351 -6.14 -10.53 -27.39
CA TYR A 351 -5.46 -11.75 -26.97
C TYR A 351 -5.63 -11.97 -25.47
N THR A 352 -5.73 -13.24 -25.08
CA THR A 352 -5.83 -13.65 -23.68
C THR A 352 -4.44 -13.89 -23.08
N LEU A 353 -4.23 -13.46 -21.84
CA LEU A 353 -3.07 -13.81 -21.01
C LEU A 353 -3.55 -14.62 -19.82
N THR A 354 -3.11 -15.87 -19.74
CA THR A 354 -3.38 -16.76 -18.62
C THR A 354 -2.15 -16.88 -17.73
N THR A 355 -2.35 -16.82 -16.41
CA THR A 355 -1.26 -16.96 -15.43
C THR A 355 -1.50 -18.14 -14.50
N SER A 356 -0.43 -18.85 -14.15
CA SER A 356 -0.44 -19.93 -13.17
C SER A 356 0.73 -19.81 -12.19
N VAL A 357 0.65 -20.53 -11.08
CA VAL A 357 1.72 -20.61 -10.07
C VAL A 357 2.11 -22.07 -9.84
N SER A 358 3.40 -22.33 -9.69
CA SER A 358 3.94 -23.66 -9.42
C SER A 358 4.97 -23.60 -8.29
N PRO A 359 4.81 -24.40 -7.20
CA PRO A 359 3.67 -25.26 -6.92
C PRO A 359 2.39 -24.47 -6.60
N SER A 360 1.23 -25.13 -6.69
CA SER A 360 -0.06 -24.50 -6.37
C SER A 360 -0.07 -23.97 -4.93
N GLY A 361 -0.54 -22.73 -4.74
CA GLY A 361 -0.56 -22.06 -3.44
C GLY A 361 0.77 -21.44 -2.99
N ALA A 362 1.84 -21.53 -3.77
CA ALA A 362 3.15 -20.96 -3.43
C ALA A 362 3.23 -19.43 -3.56
N GLY A 363 2.28 -18.80 -4.23
CA GLY A 363 2.26 -17.37 -4.46
C GLY A 363 1.10 -16.93 -5.36
N SER A 364 1.22 -15.74 -5.93
CA SER A 364 0.29 -15.17 -6.91
C SER A 364 1.03 -14.38 -8.00
N VAL A 365 0.32 -14.05 -9.08
CA VAL A 365 0.80 -13.18 -10.16
C VAL A 365 -0.11 -11.97 -10.26
N LEU A 366 0.46 -10.78 -10.15
CA LEU A 366 -0.24 -9.51 -10.38
C LEU A 366 0.03 -9.03 -11.81
N LEU A 367 -1.02 -8.54 -12.47
CA LEU A 367 -0.98 -8.03 -13.84
C LEU A 367 -1.24 -6.52 -13.85
N ASP A 368 -0.41 -5.78 -14.59
CA ASP A 368 -0.60 -4.36 -14.86
C ASP A 368 -0.38 -4.06 -16.35
N PRO A 369 -1.41 -3.65 -17.12
CA PRO A 369 -2.81 -3.46 -16.69
C PRO A 369 -3.50 -4.78 -16.30
N ALA A 370 -4.49 -4.70 -15.41
CA ALA A 370 -5.32 -5.86 -15.03
C ALA A 370 -6.35 -6.20 -16.12
N GLY A 371 -6.77 -7.48 -16.24
CA GLY A 371 -7.91 -7.85 -17.08
C GLY A 371 -7.79 -9.17 -17.83
N GLY A 372 -6.59 -9.72 -18.03
CA GLY A 372 -6.38 -11.04 -18.66
C GLY A 372 -6.76 -11.14 -20.15
N VAL A 373 -7.36 -10.09 -20.72
CA VAL A 373 -7.63 -9.92 -22.16
C VAL A 373 -7.18 -8.52 -22.56
N TYR A 374 -6.37 -8.44 -23.60
CA TYR A 374 -5.69 -7.21 -24.00
C TYR A 374 -5.73 -7.03 -25.51
N THR A 375 -5.70 -5.78 -25.98
CA THR A 375 -5.58 -5.48 -27.41
C THR A 375 -4.16 -5.80 -27.90
N ALA A 376 -4.04 -6.17 -29.17
CA ALA A 376 -2.75 -6.48 -29.80
C ALA A 376 -1.74 -5.34 -29.62
N GLY A 377 -0.51 -5.67 -29.24
CA GLY A 377 0.57 -4.73 -28.93
C GLY A 377 0.59 -4.21 -27.49
N THR A 378 -0.42 -4.52 -26.65
CA THR A 378 -0.40 -4.12 -25.24
C THR A 378 0.81 -4.75 -24.54
N GLN A 379 1.58 -3.95 -23.81
CA GLN A 379 2.63 -4.43 -22.92
C GLN A 379 2.06 -4.63 -21.51
N VAL A 380 2.13 -5.84 -20.99
CA VAL A 380 1.63 -6.22 -19.66
C VAL A 380 2.81 -6.52 -18.75
N THR A 381 2.83 -5.93 -17.56
CA THR A 381 3.79 -6.20 -16.50
C THR A 381 3.25 -7.28 -15.57
N LEU A 382 4.04 -8.33 -15.36
CA LEU A 382 3.78 -9.44 -14.47
C LEU A 382 4.68 -9.32 -13.24
N THR A 383 4.07 -9.34 -12.06
CA THR A 383 4.79 -9.36 -10.78
C THR A 383 4.44 -10.62 -10.01
N ALA A 384 5.42 -11.49 -9.77
CA ALA A 384 5.26 -12.66 -8.92
C ALA A 384 5.39 -12.26 -7.45
N VAL A 385 4.40 -12.64 -6.64
CA VAL A 385 4.36 -12.40 -5.19
C VAL A 385 4.38 -13.75 -4.48
N ALA A 386 5.44 -14.02 -3.73
CA ALA A 386 5.57 -15.28 -3.00
C ALA A 386 4.73 -15.29 -1.72
N ASN A 387 4.10 -16.41 -1.42
CA ASN A 387 3.48 -16.65 -0.12
C ASN A 387 4.55 -17.02 0.92
N SER A 388 4.18 -16.97 2.20
CA SER A 388 5.07 -17.34 3.30
C SER A 388 5.68 -18.73 3.11
N GLY A 389 6.99 -18.85 3.30
CA GLY A 389 7.73 -20.10 3.13
C GLY A 389 8.14 -20.42 1.67
N TYR A 390 7.90 -19.51 0.73
CA TYR A 390 8.33 -19.64 -0.66
C TYR A 390 9.12 -18.41 -1.13
N VAL A 391 9.96 -18.62 -2.14
CA VAL A 391 10.68 -17.56 -2.86
C VAL A 391 10.47 -17.73 -4.36
N PHE A 392 10.30 -16.62 -5.07
CA PHE A 392 10.19 -16.64 -6.53
C PHE A 392 11.50 -17.16 -7.14
N SER A 393 11.38 -18.11 -8.06
CA SER A 393 12.51 -18.71 -8.78
C SER A 393 12.64 -18.10 -10.18
N ASN A 394 11.62 -18.29 -11.02
CA ASN A 394 11.65 -17.87 -12.42
C ASN A 394 10.26 -17.92 -13.08
N TRP A 395 10.11 -17.23 -14.20
CA TRP A 395 8.99 -17.38 -15.13
C TRP A 395 9.22 -18.57 -16.09
N SER A 396 8.13 -19.19 -16.54
CA SER A 396 8.12 -20.16 -17.65
C SER A 396 6.83 -20.03 -18.49
N GLY A 397 6.80 -20.68 -19.66
CA GLY A 397 5.74 -20.52 -20.65
C GLY A 397 6.14 -19.49 -21.70
N ASP A 398 5.23 -18.59 -22.05
CA ASP A 398 5.49 -17.51 -23.03
C ASP A 398 6.36 -16.37 -22.48
N LEU A 399 6.67 -16.39 -21.17
CA LEU A 399 7.65 -15.54 -20.51
C LEU A 399 8.66 -16.43 -19.78
N THR A 400 9.95 -16.10 -19.88
CA THR A 400 11.03 -16.88 -19.24
C THR A 400 12.02 -15.97 -18.51
N GLY A 401 12.84 -16.55 -17.64
CA GLY A 401 13.89 -15.84 -16.90
C GLY A 401 13.51 -15.52 -15.46
N THR A 402 14.42 -14.86 -14.75
CA THR A 402 14.35 -14.64 -13.29
C THR A 402 14.00 -13.21 -12.89
N GLN A 403 13.80 -12.31 -13.86
CA GLN A 403 13.45 -10.92 -13.60
C GLN A 403 12.04 -10.82 -13.01
N ASN A 404 11.88 -10.07 -11.92
CA ASN A 404 10.57 -9.83 -11.30
C ASN A 404 10.54 -8.40 -10.71
N PRO A 405 9.67 -7.49 -11.18
CA PRO A 405 8.66 -7.67 -12.24
C PRO A 405 9.25 -7.90 -13.65
N ALA A 406 8.49 -8.52 -14.55
CA ALA A 406 8.85 -8.72 -15.95
C ALA A 406 7.70 -8.33 -16.90
N THR A 407 8.01 -7.96 -18.14
CA THR A 407 6.99 -7.48 -19.11
C THR A 407 6.85 -8.41 -20.30
N ILE A 408 5.63 -8.53 -20.84
CA ILE A 408 5.31 -9.27 -22.06
C ILE A 408 4.46 -8.42 -23.00
N VAL A 409 4.66 -8.53 -24.31
CA VAL A 409 3.85 -7.85 -25.34
C VAL A 409 2.80 -8.83 -25.86
N MET A 410 1.55 -8.40 -25.97
CA MET A 410 0.42 -9.23 -26.42
C MET A 410 0.30 -9.21 -27.94
N ASP A 411 0.89 -10.19 -28.61
CA ASP A 411 0.80 -10.42 -30.08
C ASP A 411 0.14 -11.77 -30.44
N SER A 412 -0.23 -12.56 -29.44
CA SER A 412 -0.94 -13.84 -29.52
C SER A 412 -1.62 -14.10 -28.18
N ASN A 413 -2.47 -15.13 -28.08
CA ASN A 413 -2.84 -15.67 -26.77
C ASN A 413 -1.58 -16.21 -26.08
N LYS A 414 -1.44 -15.97 -24.77
CA LYS A 414 -0.25 -16.32 -23.98
C LYS A 414 -0.58 -16.99 -22.66
N SER A 415 0.33 -17.83 -22.18
CA SER A 415 0.30 -18.49 -20.89
C SER A 415 1.64 -18.37 -20.18
N VAL A 416 1.63 -17.88 -18.94
CA VAL A 416 2.82 -17.67 -18.12
C VAL A 416 2.66 -18.35 -16.77
N THR A 417 3.69 -19.03 -16.31
CA THR A 417 3.75 -19.63 -14.97
C THR A 417 4.84 -18.94 -14.15
N ALA A 418 4.47 -18.48 -12.94
CA ALA A 418 5.45 -18.11 -11.92
C ALA A 418 5.87 -19.34 -11.13
N ASN A 419 7.15 -19.69 -11.19
CA ASN A 419 7.71 -20.80 -10.43
C ASN A 419 8.29 -20.27 -9.12
N PHE A 420 7.96 -20.94 -8.03
CA PHE A 420 8.46 -20.66 -6.69
C PHE A 420 9.17 -21.89 -6.15
N THR A 421 10.17 -21.66 -5.30
CA THR A 421 10.83 -22.72 -4.55
C THR A 421 10.53 -22.54 -3.08
N GLN A 422 10.32 -23.65 -2.38
CA GLN A 422 10.11 -23.62 -0.93
C GLN A 422 11.39 -23.09 -0.28
N GLN A 423 11.26 -22.03 0.51
CA GLN A 423 12.35 -21.48 1.29
C GLN A 423 12.68 -22.47 2.40
N GLN A 424 13.68 -23.32 2.18
CA GLN A 424 14.17 -24.22 3.22
C GLN A 424 14.82 -23.36 4.31
N THR A 425 14.15 -23.26 5.46
CA THR A 425 14.80 -22.78 6.67
C THR A 425 15.69 -23.92 7.15
N GLN A 426 17.00 -23.78 6.96
CA GLN A 426 17.96 -24.73 7.51
C GLN A 426 17.74 -24.78 9.03
N GLN A 427 17.46 -25.96 9.56
CA GLN A 427 17.30 -26.17 10.99
C GLN A 427 18.53 -26.86 11.57
N TYR A 428 18.83 -26.54 12.82
CA TYR A 428 19.91 -27.12 13.59
C TYR A 428 19.44 -27.59 14.96
N THR A 429 19.97 -28.72 15.41
CA THR A 429 19.68 -29.29 16.74
C THR A 429 20.63 -28.75 17.81
N LEU A 430 20.10 -28.45 18.99
CA LEU A 430 20.86 -28.17 20.21
C LEU A 430 20.62 -29.30 21.20
N THR A 431 21.65 -30.12 21.42
CA THR A 431 21.63 -31.19 22.42
C THR A 431 22.26 -30.70 23.72
N THR A 432 21.56 -30.86 24.84
CA THR A 432 22.07 -30.49 26.16
C THR A 432 22.29 -31.72 27.04
N SER A 433 23.31 -31.66 27.90
CA SER A 433 23.58 -32.67 28.92
C SER A 433 24.03 -32.03 30.23
N VAL A 434 24.02 -32.81 31.31
CA VAL A 434 24.49 -32.39 32.63
C VAL A 434 25.57 -33.35 33.13
N SER A 435 26.59 -32.83 33.81
CA SER A 435 27.68 -33.61 34.39
C SER A 435 27.97 -33.13 35.82
N PRO A 436 27.97 -34.01 36.84
CA PRO A 436 27.60 -35.42 36.77
C PRO A 436 26.09 -35.63 36.51
N SER A 437 25.71 -36.83 36.08
CA SER A 437 24.30 -37.15 35.80
C SER A 437 23.44 -36.99 37.06
N GLY A 438 22.31 -36.27 36.95
CA GLY A 438 21.43 -36.00 38.08
C GLY A 438 21.83 -34.78 38.93
N ALA A 439 22.92 -34.08 38.61
CA ALA A 439 23.36 -32.88 39.34
C ALA A 439 22.51 -31.62 39.07
N GLY A 440 21.70 -31.61 38.02
CA GLY A 440 20.89 -30.46 37.63
C GLY A 440 20.11 -30.67 36.34
N SER A 441 19.65 -29.58 35.74
CA SER A 441 18.96 -29.53 34.44
C SER A 441 19.41 -28.32 33.61
N VAL A 442 19.07 -28.32 32.31
CA VAL A 442 19.29 -27.18 31.40
C VAL A 442 17.95 -26.74 30.83
N LEU A 443 17.56 -25.50 31.11
CA LEU A 443 16.36 -24.87 30.54
C LEU A 443 16.71 -24.13 29.24
N LEU A 444 15.91 -24.33 28.20
CA LEU A 444 16.06 -23.69 26.89
C LEU A 444 14.98 -22.64 26.66
N ASN A 445 15.38 -21.46 26.18
CA ASN A 445 14.47 -20.40 25.76
C ASN A 445 14.91 -19.80 24.40
N PRO A 446 14.17 -20.03 23.30
CA PRO A 446 12.91 -20.78 23.21
C PRO A 446 13.09 -22.30 23.44
N PRO A 447 12.05 -23.03 23.90
CA PRO A 447 12.10 -24.49 24.03
C PRO A 447 12.03 -25.17 22.65
N GLY A 448 12.50 -26.42 22.52
CA GLY A 448 12.23 -27.23 21.32
C GLY A 448 13.41 -28.02 20.76
N GLY A 449 14.65 -27.76 21.19
CA GLY A 449 15.83 -28.56 20.83
C GLY A 449 16.25 -28.54 19.35
N THR A 450 15.40 -28.02 18.47
CA THR A 450 15.64 -27.81 17.03
C THR A 450 15.20 -26.39 16.67
N TYR A 451 16.07 -25.64 16.01
CA TYR A 451 15.88 -24.22 15.75
C TYR A 451 16.28 -23.86 14.32
N ALA A 452 15.70 -22.80 13.77
CA ALA A 452 16.13 -22.27 12.48
C ALA A 452 17.55 -21.67 12.57
N ALA A 453 18.30 -21.71 11.47
CA ALA A 453 19.61 -21.10 11.37
C ALA A 453 19.56 -19.62 11.75
N GLY A 454 20.51 -19.17 12.57
CA GLY A 454 20.55 -17.83 13.13
C GLY A 454 19.73 -17.62 14.41
N THR A 455 18.96 -18.62 14.86
CA THR A 455 18.22 -18.50 16.14
C THR A 455 19.20 -18.38 17.30
N VAL A 456 18.99 -17.43 18.21
CA VAL A 456 19.75 -17.31 19.46
C VAL A 456 18.94 -17.94 20.58
N VAL A 457 19.46 -19.01 21.17
CA VAL A 457 18.82 -19.76 22.27
C VAL A 457 19.50 -19.38 23.58
N GLN A 458 18.74 -18.86 24.55
CA GLN A 458 19.24 -18.71 25.92
C GLN A 458 19.19 -20.07 26.63
N ILE A 459 20.29 -20.44 27.26
CA ILE A 459 20.42 -21.64 28.08
C ILE A 459 20.70 -21.24 29.53
N THR A 460 19.99 -21.90 30.44
CA THR A 460 20.10 -21.67 31.89
C THR A 460 20.34 -23.00 32.59
N ALA A 461 21.44 -23.12 33.31
CA ALA A 461 21.71 -24.28 34.15
C ALA A 461 21.01 -24.12 35.50
N GLN A 462 20.30 -25.16 35.94
CA GLN A 462 19.64 -25.21 37.24
C GLN A 462 20.23 -26.37 38.05
N ALA A 463 20.88 -26.06 39.17
CA ALA A 463 21.48 -27.07 40.03
C ALA A 463 20.42 -27.77 40.89
N ASN A 464 20.55 -29.08 41.07
CA ASN A 464 19.80 -29.82 42.07
C ASN A 464 20.43 -29.62 43.47
N SER A 465 19.68 -29.97 44.52
CA SER A 465 20.18 -29.88 45.90
C SER A 465 21.49 -30.63 46.08
N GLY A 466 22.46 -30.02 46.78
CA GLY A 466 23.79 -30.59 46.98
C GLY A 466 24.78 -30.36 45.83
N TYR A 467 24.42 -29.57 44.82
CA TYR A 467 25.27 -29.20 43.70
C TYR A 467 25.25 -27.69 43.43
N GLN A 468 26.31 -27.19 42.81
CA GLN A 468 26.39 -25.84 42.26
C GLN A 468 26.90 -25.87 40.81
N PHE A 469 26.39 -24.95 39.98
CA PHE A 469 26.85 -24.81 38.60
C PHE A 469 28.28 -24.26 38.58
N VAL A 470 29.14 -24.89 37.79
CA VAL A 470 30.55 -24.49 37.62
C VAL A 470 30.73 -23.75 36.31
N ASN A 471 30.47 -24.42 35.19
CA ASN A 471 30.70 -23.88 33.85
C ASN A 471 29.97 -24.67 32.76
N TRP A 472 29.82 -24.04 31.59
CA TRP A 472 29.46 -24.70 30.36
C TRP A 472 30.69 -25.32 29.67
N SER A 473 30.48 -26.43 28.96
CA SER A 473 31.47 -27.03 28.04
C SER A 473 30.79 -27.55 26.76
N GLY A 474 31.58 -27.87 25.73
CA GLY A 474 31.09 -28.27 24.41
C GLY A 474 31.15 -27.11 23.42
N ASP A 475 30.10 -26.90 22.63
CA ASP A 475 30.00 -25.78 21.68
C ASP A 475 29.85 -24.41 22.36
N VAL A 476 29.59 -24.37 23.67
CA VAL A 476 29.53 -23.17 24.51
C VAL A 476 30.40 -23.41 25.74
N THR A 477 31.21 -22.43 26.11
CA THR A 477 32.12 -22.51 27.26
C THR A 477 32.00 -21.27 28.14
N GLY A 478 32.46 -21.39 29.39
CA GLY A 478 32.49 -20.27 30.35
C GLY A 478 31.54 -20.44 31.52
N THR A 479 31.60 -19.51 32.48
CA THR A 479 30.92 -19.60 33.78
C THR A 479 29.63 -18.78 33.86
N SER A 480 29.27 -18.03 32.82
CA SER A 480 28.05 -17.23 32.78
C SER A 480 26.80 -18.10 32.75
N ASN A 481 25.89 -17.89 33.70
CA ASN A 481 24.61 -18.56 33.76
C ASN A 481 23.51 -17.55 34.14
N PRO A 482 22.55 -17.23 33.25
CA PRO A 482 22.34 -17.81 31.91
C PRO A 482 23.37 -17.36 30.86
N THR A 483 23.43 -18.06 29.72
CA THR A 483 24.21 -17.69 28.53
C THR A 483 23.41 -17.94 27.23
N THR A 484 23.95 -17.58 26.07
CA THR A 484 23.27 -17.68 24.77
C THR A 484 24.05 -18.49 23.73
N VAL A 485 23.32 -19.17 22.84
CA VAL A 485 23.85 -20.02 21.78
C VAL A 485 23.27 -19.58 20.44
N LEU A 486 24.11 -19.18 19.49
CA LEU A 486 23.69 -18.91 18.10
C LEU A 486 23.65 -20.23 17.32
N MET A 487 22.50 -20.57 16.75
CA MET A 487 22.32 -21.81 15.99
C MET A 487 22.77 -21.64 14.54
N ASP A 488 24.03 -21.94 14.25
CA ASP A 488 24.66 -21.91 12.92
C ASP A 488 25.07 -23.30 12.39
N ARG A 489 24.97 -24.33 13.24
CA ARG A 489 25.13 -25.76 12.96
C ARG A 489 24.50 -26.55 14.11
N ASN A 490 24.45 -27.88 14.00
CA ASN A 490 24.10 -28.73 15.14
C ASN A 490 25.13 -28.54 16.27
N LYS A 491 24.66 -28.34 17.51
CA LYS A 491 25.51 -28.04 18.67
C LYS A 491 25.19 -28.94 19.85
N THR A 492 26.21 -29.24 20.64
CA THR A 492 26.10 -29.96 21.91
C THR A 492 26.71 -29.14 23.03
N VAL A 493 25.97 -28.96 24.12
CA VAL A 493 26.39 -28.17 25.29
C VAL A 493 26.16 -28.96 26.58
N THR A 494 27.15 -28.97 27.46
CA THR A 494 27.06 -29.62 28.78
C THR A 494 27.12 -28.58 29.88
N ALA A 495 26.17 -28.62 30.81
CA ALA A 495 26.26 -27.90 32.08
C ALA A 495 27.05 -28.75 33.08
N ASN A 496 28.18 -28.24 33.55
CA ASN A 496 28.99 -28.91 34.56
C ASN A 496 28.65 -28.36 35.94
N PHE A 497 28.46 -29.28 36.88
CA PHE A 497 28.17 -29.01 38.27
C PHE A 497 29.21 -29.69 39.14
N GLU A 498 29.41 -29.15 40.33
CA GLU A 498 30.19 -29.79 41.39
C GLU A 498 29.32 -29.96 42.62
N SER A 499 29.61 -30.99 43.41
CA SER A 499 28.91 -31.17 44.68
C SER A 499 29.28 -30.02 45.61
N THR A 500 28.26 -29.36 46.16
CA THR A 500 28.44 -28.54 47.35
C THR A 500 28.60 -29.52 48.50
N ALA A 501 29.83 -29.91 48.81
CA ALA A 501 30.12 -30.77 49.95
C ALA A 501 29.62 -30.09 51.23
N ASP A 502 28.41 -30.46 51.66
CA ASP A 502 27.87 -30.08 52.95
C ASP A 502 28.52 -31.03 53.97
N ASN A 503 29.70 -30.63 54.47
CA ASN A 503 30.52 -31.43 55.39
C ASN A 503 29.83 -31.70 56.75
N SER A 504 28.60 -31.24 56.97
CA SER A 504 27.80 -31.49 58.18
C SER A 504 26.77 -32.62 58.02
N ARG A 505 26.54 -33.16 56.82
CA ARG A 505 25.52 -34.22 56.61
C ARG A 505 26.11 -35.61 56.43
N TYR A 506 25.71 -36.52 57.32
CA TYR A 506 26.00 -37.96 57.24
C TYR A 506 24.79 -38.69 56.65
N SER A 507 24.82 -38.93 55.34
CA SER A 507 23.77 -39.61 54.57
C SER A 507 23.95 -41.13 54.47
N PHE A 508 25.13 -41.64 54.80
CA PHE A 508 25.54 -43.04 54.69
C PHE A 508 25.52 -43.61 53.27
N GLU A 509 25.55 -42.76 52.24
CA GLU A 509 25.66 -43.20 50.84
C GLU A 509 27.03 -43.82 50.51
N THR A 510 28.05 -43.50 51.31
CA THR A 510 29.44 -43.94 51.12
C THR A 510 29.97 -44.66 52.36
N GLY A 511 29.27 -45.73 52.77
CA GLY A 511 29.62 -46.53 53.95
C GLY A 511 29.12 -45.92 55.27
N VAL A 512 29.73 -46.32 56.40
CA VAL A 512 29.29 -45.88 57.74
C VAL A 512 29.76 -44.47 58.12
N GLN A 513 30.55 -43.80 57.26
CA GLN A 513 31.02 -42.42 57.44
C GLN A 513 31.58 -42.10 58.84
N GLY A 514 32.34 -43.04 59.41
CA GLY A 514 33.00 -42.89 60.72
C GLY A 514 32.13 -43.21 61.94
N TRP A 515 30.86 -43.59 61.75
CA TRP A 515 29.99 -44.02 62.84
C TRP A 515 30.33 -45.43 63.30
N VAL A 516 30.46 -45.61 64.61
CA VAL A 516 30.88 -46.84 65.26
C VAL A 516 30.06 -47.11 66.52
N ALA A 517 29.92 -48.38 66.89
CA ALA A 517 29.37 -48.76 68.19
C ALA A 517 30.42 -48.52 69.29
N GLN A 518 29.98 -48.09 70.47
CA GLN A 518 30.89 -48.05 71.62
C GLN A 518 31.23 -49.45 72.11
N THR A 519 32.51 -49.66 72.43
CA THR A 519 33.05 -50.97 72.86
C THR A 519 33.30 -51.05 74.36
N TYR A 520 32.97 -50.01 75.15
CA TYR A 520 33.07 -50.07 76.60
C TYR A 520 32.14 -51.16 77.14
N GLN A 521 32.59 -51.92 78.14
CA GLN A 521 31.86 -53.06 78.71
C GLN A 521 30.40 -52.72 79.10
N ASP A 522 30.17 -51.48 79.51
CA ASP A 522 28.88 -50.95 79.94
C ASP A 522 28.02 -50.41 78.78
N SER A 523 28.32 -50.76 77.52
CA SER A 523 27.73 -50.13 76.33
C SER A 523 27.67 -51.04 75.10
N GLN A 524 27.90 -52.35 75.25
CA GLN A 524 28.11 -53.27 74.10
C GLN A 524 26.81 -53.84 73.51
N ALA A 525 25.64 -53.26 73.80
CA ALA A 525 24.39 -53.78 73.26
C ALA A 525 24.19 -53.47 71.77
N ILE A 526 25.08 -52.70 71.12
CA ILE A 526 25.15 -52.62 69.66
C ILE A 526 26.34 -53.48 69.22
N THR A 527 26.06 -54.55 68.51
CA THR A 527 27.06 -55.56 68.14
C THR A 527 27.66 -55.31 66.76
N VAL A 528 26.93 -54.64 65.86
CA VAL A 528 27.37 -54.31 64.51
C VAL A 528 26.80 -52.97 64.07
N VAL A 529 27.63 -52.15 63.41
CA VAL A 529 27.22 -50.94 62.68
C VAL A 529 27.64 -51.12 61.23
N ALA A 530 26.69 -51.02 60.31
CA ALA A 530 26.92 -51.27 58.89
C ALA A 530 26.07 -50.35 58.02
N GLN A 531 26.56 -50.08 56.81
CA GLN A 531 25.73 -49.49 55.75
C GLN A 531 24.67 -50.51 55.32
N ASP A 532 23.43 -50.08 55.17
CA ASP A 532 22.32 -50.90 54.70
C ASP A 532 21.59 -50.21 53.56
N THR A 533 21.58 -50.84 52.39
CA THR A 533 20.93 -50.34 51.17
C THR A 533 19.49 -50.84 51.01
N THR A 534 18.99 -51.65 51.95
CA THR A 534 17.63 -52.19 51.90
C THR A 534 16.60 -51.27 52.55
N LYS A 535 17.06 -50.32 53.38
CA LYS A 535 16.21 -49.37 54.08
C LYS A 535 16.94 -48.03 54.21
N ALA A 536 16.36 -46.96 53.66
CA ALA A 536 16.87 -45.59 53.75
C ALA A 536 15.70 -44.61 53.82
N LYS A 537 15.91 -43.44 54.44
CA LYS A 537 14.96 -42.33 54.42
C LYS A 537 15.20 -41.45 53.20
N TYR A 538 16.46 -41.14 52.92
CA TYR A 538 16.90 -40.37 51.77
C TYR A 538 18.01 -41.13 51.03
N GLY A 539 18.09 -40.93 49.72
CA GLY A 539 19.09 -41.60 48.90
C GLY A 539 18.92 -43.13 48.89
N THR A 540 20.02 -43.86 48.93
CA THR A 540 20.06 -45.30 48.67
C THR A 540 20.55 -46.14 49.85
N ALA A 541 21.03 -45.53 50.94
CA ALA A 541 21.57 -46.25 52.07
C ALA A 541 21.30 -45.55 53.42
N SER A 542 21.33 -46.30 54.51
CA SER A 542 21.34 -45.76 55.87
C SER A 542 22.29 -46.52 56.78
N LEU A 543 22.50 -46.02 58.00
CA LEU A 543 23.28 -46.69 59.04
C LEU A 543 22.39 -47.69 59.79
N ARG A 544 22.60 -48.98 59.58
CA ARG A 544 21.97 -50.03 60.38
C ARG A 544 22.80 -50.34 61.61
N CYS A 545 22.15 -50.30 62.78
CA CYS A 545 22.71 -50.75 64.04
C CYS A 545 22.04 -52.07 64.45
N THR A 546 22.83 -53.10 64.70
CA THR A 546 22.37 -54.37 65.28
C THR A 546 22.37 -54.26 66.78
N VAL A 547 21.18 -54.28 67.38
CA VAL A 547 20.93 -54.04 68.79
C VAL A 547 20.54 -55.34 69.48
N ASP A 548 21.14 -55.64 70.63
CA ASP A 548 20.79 -56.71 71.56
C ASP A 548 20.70 -56.13 72.99
N LEU A 549 19.68 -55.33 73.25
CA LEU A 549 19.37 -54.73 74.55
C LEU A 549 18.82 -55.76 75.52
N ARG A 550 19.39 -55.82 76.72
CA ARG A 550 19.04 -56.74 77.81
C ARG A 550 18.67 -55.98 79.07
N GLU A 551 18.17 -56.71 80.05
CA GLU A 551 17.78 -56.18 81.35
C GLU A 551 18.92 -55.42 82.07
N TYR A 552 18.51 -54.51 82.95
CA TYR A 552 19.41 -53.68 83.75
C TYR A 552 20.41 -54.55 84.56
N ASN A 553 21.72 -54.27 84.41
CA ASN A 553 22.86 -55.02 84.98
C ASN A 553 23.18 -56.40 84.36
N HIS A 554 22.81 -56.66 83.11
CA HIS A 554 23.29 -57.84 82.38
C HIS A 554 24.83 -57.87 82.26
N PRO A 555 25.52 -59.03 82.42
CA PRO A 555 26.99 -59.12 82.48
C PRO A 555 27.75 -58.55 81.28
N ASN A 556 27.08 -58.47 80.12
CA ASN A 556 27.65 -57.99 78.86
C ASN A 556 27.08 -56.61 78.42
N ASN A 557 26.14 -56.01 79.17
CA ASN A 557 25.37 -54.84 78.71
C ASN A 557 25.06 -53.87 79.88
N SER A 558 26.03 -53.63 80.76
CA SER A 558 25.75 -53.01 82.06
C SER A 558 24.93 -51.71 81.91
N LYS A 559 23.83 -51.64 82.68
CA LYS A 559 22.78 -50.60 82.69
C LYS A 559 21.77 -50.58 81.54
N GLY A 560 21.79 -51.54 80.61
CA GLY A 560 20.76 -51.65 79.57
C GLY A 560 20.81 -50.51 78.55
N GLU A 561 22.00 -49.94 78.31
CA GLU A 561 22.20 -48.82 77.38
C GLU A 561 23.29 -49.15 76.36
N THR A 562 23.19 -48.56 75.17
CA THR A 562 24.19 -48.68 74.11
C THR A 562 24.19 -47.47 73.20
N TYR A 563 25.32 -47.27 72.53
CA TYR A 563 25.67 -46.03 71.85
C TYR A 563 26.24 -46.33 70.47
N VAL A 564 25.74 -45.60 69.48
CA VAL A 564 26.36 -45.47 68.17
C VAL A 564 26.73 -44.01 67.97
N ASP A 565 27.99 -43.75 67.66
CA ASP A 565 28.50 -42.40 67.62
C ASP A 565 29.63 -42.23 66.64
N MET A 566 30.02 -40.99 66.44
CA MET A 566 31.11 -40.63 65.58
C MET A 566 31.93 -39.52 66.22
N GLN A 567 33.25 -39.70 66.18
CA GLN A 567 34.19 -38.72 66.71
C GLN A 567 34.41 -37.61 65.69
N THR A 568 33.96 -36.41 66.04
CA THR A 568 34.07 -35.22 65.21
C THR A 568 34.32 -34.01 66.08
N ALA A 569 35.35 -33.24 65.74
CA ALA A 569 35.66 -31.99 66.42
C ALA A 569 34.78 -30.89 65.82
N GLN A 570 33.75 -30.47 66.55
CA GLN A 570 32.72 -29.53 66.07
C GLN A 570 32.34 -28.54 67.18
N ASN A 571 32.02 -27.31 66.79
CA ASN A 571 31.31 -26.38 67.67
C ASN A 571 29.81 -26.62 67.46
N MET A 572 29.14 -27.10 68.51
CA MET A 572 27.71 -27.42 68.52
C MET A 572 26.90 -26.41 69.33
N SER A 573 27.48 -25.24 69.64
CA SER A 573 26.79 -24.18 70.37
C SER A 573 25.76 -23.51 69.47
N ASN A 574 24.50 -23.46 69.92
CA ASN A 574 23.37 -22.90 69.17
C ASN A 574 23.10 -23.59 67.82
N SER A 575 23.43 -24.88 67.72
CA SER A 575 23.19 -25.72 66.54
C SER A 575 21.83 -26.43 66.63
N ILE A 576 21.29 -26.81 65.48
CA ILE A 576 20.10 -27.66 65.39
C ILE A 576 20.55 -29.02 64.84
N VAL A 577 20.69 -29.99 65.72
CA VAL A 577 21.02 -31.36 65.34
C VAL A 577 19.76 -32.08 64.91
N THR A 578 19.77 -32.64 63.71
CA THR A 578 18.68 -33.46 63.19
C THR A 578 19.19 -34.83 62.75
N LEU A 579 18.37 -35.86 62.95
CA LEU A 579 18.60 -37.18 62.38
C LEU A 579 17.27 -37.87 62.14
N TRP A 580 17.23 -38.76 61.15
CA TRP A 580 16.09 -39.65 60.94
C TRP A 580 16.40 -41.00 61.58
N ILE A 581 15.44 -41.55 62.31
CA ILE A 581 15.54 -42.88 62.91
C ILE A 581 14.33 -43.73 62.56
N TRP A 582 14.55 -45.01 62.29
CA TRP A 582 13.51 -46.01 62.12
C TRP A 582 13.72 -47.12 63.15
N VAL A 583 12.67 -47.42 63.91
CA VAL A 583 12.66 -48.47 64.94
C VAL A 583 11.48 -49.41 64.74
N PRO A 584 11.67 -50.74 64.91
CA PRO A 584 10.57 -51.69 64.85
C PRO A 584 9.71 -51.60 66.13
N SER A 585 8.45 -52.02 66.03
CA SER A 585 7.50 -52.09 67.15
C SER A 585 7.99 -52.97 68.30
N THR A 586 8.81 -53.98 68.01
CA THR A 586 9.45 -54.83 69.03
C THR A 586 10.47 -54.08 69.88
N ALA A 587 10.92 -52.89 69.46
CA ALA A 587 11.86 -52.07 70.23
C ALA A 587 11.21 -51.29 71.37
N ILE A 588 9.88 -51.25 71.47
CA ILE A 588 9.14 -50.53 72.54
C ILE A 588 9.57 -51.03 73.93
N GLY A 589 9.78 -52.33 74.09
CA GLY A 589 10.09 -52.92 75.40
C GLY A 589 8.87 -52.97 76.32
N ASP A 590 9.06 -52.65 77.61
CA ASP A 590 7.99 -52.63 78.62
C ASP A 590 7.06 -51.43 78.39
N PRO A 591 5.75 -51.62 78.11
CA PRO A 591 4.83 -50.50 77.88
C PRO A 591 4.70 -49.52 79.06
N LEU A 592 5.02 -49.93 80.29
CA LEU A 592 5.00 -49.07 81.47
C LEU A 592 6.32 -48.31 81.68
N GLN A 593 7.42 -48.84 81.16
CA GLN A 593 8.77 -48.27 81.21
C GLN A 593 9.47 -48.49 79.86
N PRO A 594 9.01 -47.82 78.79
CA PRO A 594 9.45 -48.13 77.44
C PRO A 594 10.93 -47.83 77.26
N ASN A 595 11.56 -48.60 76.37
CA ASN A 595 12.89 -48.28 75.87
C ASN A 595 12.86 -46.91 75.22
N GLY A 596 13.99 -46.23 75.20
CA GLY A 596 14.05 -44.87 74.68
C GLY A 596 15.37 -44.51 74.03
N ILE A 597 15.33 -43.37 73.35
CA ILE A 597 16.42 -42.84 72.54
C ILE A 597 16.77 -41.43 72.99
N GLN A 598 18.07 -41.14 73.03
CA GLN A 598 18.61 -39.81 73.25
C GLN A 598 19.67 -39.50 72.20
N VAL A 599 19.75 -38.24 71.78
CA VAL A 599 20.96 -37.72 71.11
C VAL A 599 21.92 -37.28 72.20
N PHE A 600 23.20 -37.59 72.06
CA PHE A 600 24.20 -37.22 73.04
C PHE A 600 25.43 -36.57 72.43
N PHE A 601 26.10 -35.81 73.29
CA PHE A 601 27.34 -35.11 72.99
C PHE A 601 28.37 -35.49 74.05
N LYS A 602 29.63 -35.65 73.63
CA LYS A 602 30.77 -35.58 74.56
C LYS A 602 31.66 -34.43 74.16
N ASP A 603 32.06 -33.62 75.13
CA ASP A 603 33.01 -32.54 74.89
C ASP A 603 34.46 -33.04 74.87
N SER A 604 35.40 -32.15 74.53
CA SER A 604 36.84 -32.43 74.50
C SER A 604 37.40 -33.08 75.78
N SER A 605 36.76 -32.83 76.94
CA SER A 605 37.11 -33.39 78.25
C SER A 605 36.32 -34.66 78.62
N TRP A 606 35.60 -35.25 77.66
CA TRP A 606 34.75 -36.44 77.82
C TRP A 606 33.56 -36.27 78.77
N ARG A 607 33.14 -35.02 79.02
CA ARG A 607 31.91 -34.70 79.73
C ARG A 607 30.72 -34.92 78.80
N ASN A 608 29.64 -35.51 79.29
CA ASN A 608 28.47 -35.97 78.58
C ASN A 608 27.28 -35.02 78.72
N LYS A 609 26.55 -34.86 77.61
CA LYS A 609 25.27 -34.17 77.59
C LYS A 609 24.27 -34.97 76.76
N TYR A 610 23.13 -35.30 77.33
CA TYR A 610 22.09 -36.10 76.68
C TYR A 610 20.81 -35.29 76.53
N SER A 611 20.23 -35.28 75.32
CA SER A 611 18.92 -34.69 75.07
C SER A 611 17.86 -35.26 76.01
N ARG A 612 16.64 -34.70 76.04
CA ARG A 612 15.56 -35.37 76.77
C ARG A 612 15.38 -36.82 76.31
N TRP A 613 14.95 -37.68 77.24
CA TRP A 613 14.55 -39.06 76.94
C TRP A 613 13.31 -39.05 76.05
N ARG A 614 13.33 -39.82 74.95
CA ARG A 614 12.17 -40.02 74.07
C ARG A 614 11.80 -41.50 74.10
N ASN A 615 10.59 -41.79 74.53
CA ASN A 615 10.05 -43.14 74.62
C ASN A 615 9.75 -43.69 73.21
N ILE A 616 10.23 -44.90 72.92
CA ILE A 616 9.85 -45.63 71.71
C ILE A 616 8.38 -46.04 71.84
N GLY A 617 7.59 -45.76 70.80
CA GLY A 617 6.13 -45.92 70.77
C GLY A 617 5.39 -44.60 70.90
N THR A 618 5.58 -43.87 72.00
CA THR A 618 4.83 -42.62 72.25
C THR A 618 5.50 -41.36 71.69
N ASP A 619 6.79 -41.16 71.94
CA ASP A 619 7.54 -40.01 71.43
C ASP A 619 8.19 -40.31 70.06
N ILE A 620 8.51 -41.58 69.82
CA ILE A 620 9.06 -42.08 68.56
C ILE A 620 8.14 -43.19 68.06
N PRO A 621 7.19 -42.88 67.17
CA PRO A 621 6.39 -43.88 66.50
C PRO A 621 7.24 -44.98 65.86
N THR A 622 6.76 -46.22 65.91
CA THR A 622 7.47 -47.39 65.37
C THR A 622 7.01 -47.74 63.96
N GLU A 623 7.83 -48.50 63.23
CA GLU A 623 7.58 -48.93 61.84
C GLU A 623 7.59 -47.78 60.80
N GLU A 624 7.97 -46.57 61.21
CA GLU A 624 8.14 -45.43 60.31
C GLU A 624 9.41 -44.63 60.63
N TRP A 625 9.81 -43.78 59.69
CA TRP A 625 10.94 -42.89 59.86
C TRP A 625 10.51 -41.65 60.63
N VAL A 626 11.15 -41.39 61.76
CA VAL A 626 10.88 -40.26 62.64
C VAL A 626 12.10 -39.35 62.67
N GLN A 627 11.89 -38.05 62.48
CA GLN A 627 12.96 -37.08 62.63
C GLN A 627 13.11 -36.69 64.10
N ILE A 628 14.28 -36.93 64.67
CA ILE A 628 14.69 -36.38 65.96
C ILE A 628 15.40 -35.05 65.70
N THR A 629 14.92 -34.00 66.35
CA THR A 629 15.54 -32.66 66.34
C THR A 629 15.94 -32.28 67.76
N VAL A 630 17.17 -31.77 67.91
CA VAL A 630 17.75 -31.24 69.15
C VAL A 630 18.31 -29.86 68.86
N ASN A 631 17.68 -28.83 69.41
CA ASN A 631 18.20 -27.47 69.37
C ASN A 631 19.09 -27.26 70.60
N THR A 632 20.41 -27.21 70.41
CA THR A 632 21.36 -27.21 71.53
C THR A 632 21.29 -25.95 72.39
N ALA A 633 20.69 -24.86 71.90
CA ALA A 633 20.43 -23.65 72.68
C ALA A 633 19.24 -23.80 73.64
N THR A 634 18.23 -24.59 73.28
CA THR A 634 16.93 -24.61 73.96
C THR A 634 16.50 -26.01 74.45
N GLU A 635 17.31 -27.03 74.25
CA GLU A 635 16.99 -28.41 74.63
C GLU A 635 16.78 -28.55 76.14
N GLN A 636 15.73 -29.28 76.53
CA GLN A 636 15.53 -29.71 77.91
C GLN A 636 16.41 -30.92 78.19
N TRP A 637 17.64 -30.70 78.63
CA TRP A 637 18.63 -31.76 78.81
C TRP A 637 18.17 -32.81 79.83
N GLY A 638 18.19 -34.09 79.41
CA GLY A 638 17.88 -35.21 80.29
C GLY A 638 19.03 -35.56 81.24
N TYR A 639 20.26 -35.22 80.86
CA TYR A 639 21.45 -35.31 81.70
C TYR A 639 22.54 -34.37 81.18
N ASP A 640 23.26 -33.73 82.09
CA ASP A 640 24.39 -32.84 81.80
C ASP A 640 25.40 -32.88 82.97
N ASP A 641 26.63 -33.31 82.69
CA ASP A 641 27.75 -33.28 83.66
C ASP A 641 28.68 -32.05 83.45
N GLY A 642 28.17 -31.00 82.77
CA GLY A 642 28.85 -29.74 82.52
C GLY A 642 29.60 -29.69 81.20
N ALA A 643 29.15 -30.42 80.17
CA ALA A 643 29.82 -30.51 78.88
C ALA A 643 29.81 -29.18 78.10
N ASP A 644 30.96 -28.80 77.55
CA ASP A 644 31.14 -27.60 76.72
C ASP A 644 30.82 -27.88 75.25
N LEU A 645 29.63 -27.45 74.81
CA LEU A 645 29.16 -27.66 73.44
C LEU A 645 29.92 -26.85 72.39
N SER A 646 30.76 -25.89 72.78
CA SER A 646 31.66 -25.21 71.83
C SER A 646 32.82 -26.08 71.37
N ARG A 647 33.07 -27.19 72.08
CA ARG A 647 34.20 -28.10 71.88
C ARG A 647 33.74 -29.55 71.93
N VAL A 648 32.74 -29.90 71.13
CA VAL A 648 32.25 -31.29 71.01
C VAL A 648 33.29 -32.13 70.26
N ARG A 649 33.50 -33.35 70.76
CA ARG A 649 34.36 -34.37 70.14
C ARG A 649 33.60 -35.61 69.69
N VAL A 650 32.40 -35.83 70.23
CA VAL A 650 31.53 -36.97 69.90
C VAL A 650 30.10 -36.47 69.79
N VAL A 651 29.43 -36.86 68.72
CA VAL A 651 27.97 -36.79 68.56
C VAL A 651 27.47 -38.21 68.34
N GLY A 652 26.38 -38.58 68.98
CA GLY A 652 25.84 -39.92 68.78
C GLY A 652 24.40 -40.09 69.22
N VAL A 653 23.92 -41.31 69.01
CA VAL A 653 22.60 -41.77 69.43
C VAL A 653 22.78 -42.85 70.48
N LYS A 654 22.09 -42.65 71.60
CA LYS A 654 21.93 -43.63 72.68
C LYS A 654 20.59 -44.31 72.51
N ILE A 655 20.55 -45.63 72.64
CA ILE A 655 19.33 -46.40 72.88
C ILE A 655 19.48 -47.15 74.20
N GLY A 656 18.43 -47.16 75.02
CA GLY A 656 18.48 -47.86 76.30
C GLY A 656 17.13 -48.30 76.82
N THR A 657 17.17 -49.19 77.80
CA THR A 657 16.00 -49.68 78.54
C THR A 657 15.45 -48.61 79.47
N GLY A 658 14.12 -48.49 79.56
CA GLY A 658 13.49 -47.57 80.49
C GLY A 658 13.70 -48.01 81.94
N GLY A 659 14.37 -47.21 82.77
CA GLY A 659 14.44 -47.42 84.23
C GLY A 659 14.87 -48.82 84.67
N THR A 660 14.13 -49.40 85.63
CA THR A 660 14.37 -50.76 86.16
C THR A 660 13.72 -51.85 85.30
N SER A 661 13.41 -51.57 84.03
CA SER A 661 12.76 -52.52 83.14
C SER A 661 13.64 -53.77 82.88
N THR A 662 12.99 -54.92 82.80
CA THR A 662 13.58 -56.20 82.38
C THR A 662 13.30 -56.50 80.90
N ALA A 663 12.65 -55.59 80.16
CA ALA A 663 12.34 -55.80 78.76
C ALA A 663 13.62 -55.82 77.91
N THR A 664 13.63 -56.71 76.92
CA THR A 664 14.78 -56.90 76.01
C THR A 664 14.38 -56.53 74.59
N PHE A 665 15.36 -56.10 73.79
CA PHE A 665 15.17 -55.88 72.36
C PHE A 665 16.36 -56.41 71.59
N SER A 666 16.12 -57.42 70.76
CA SER A 666 17.09 -57.92 69.78
C SER A 666 16.57 -57.66 68.38
N GLY A 667 17.25 -56.80 67.62
CA GLY A 667 16.82 -56.41 66.29
C GLY A 667 17.67 -55.31 65.66
N TYR A 668 17.12 -54.65 64.65
CA TYR A 668 17.79 -53.59 63.92
C TYR A 668 17.10 -52.25 64.16
N ILE A 669 17.89 -51.19 64.26
CA ILE A 669 17.45 -49.81 64.10
C ILE A 669 18.24 -49.18 62.96
N TRP A 670 17.66 -48.19 62.29
CA TRP A 670 18.31 -47.50 61.18
C TRP A 670 18.36 -46.00 61.45
N ILE A 671 19.50 -45.38 61.16
CA ILE A 671 19.74 -43.94 61.29
C ILE A 671 20.14 -43.40 59.92
N ASP A 672 19.56 -42.28 59.51
CA ASP A 672 19.85 -41.64 58.23
C ASP A 672 19.89 -40.12 58.39
N SER A 673 20.68 -39.47 57.54
CA SER A 673 20.66 -38.03 57.31
C SER A 673 20.84 -37.26 58.60
N VAL A 674 21.90 -37.60 59.32
CA VAL A 674 22.33 -36.85 60.50
C VAL A 674 22.95 -35.54 60.03
N ASN A 675 22.48 -34.42 60.54
CA ASN A 675 22.92 -33.08 60.16
C ASN A 675 22.95 -32.15 61.39
N TRP A 676 23.78 -31.12 61.38
CA TRP A 676 23.83 -30.11 62.45
C TRP A 676 24.36 -28.76 61.99
#